data_AF-A0A352PS81-F1
#
_entry.id   AF-A0A352PS81-F1
#
_cell.length_a   1.000
_cell.length_b   1.000
_cell.length_c   1.000
_cell.angle_alpha   90.00
_cell.angle_beta   90.00
_cell.angle_gamma   90.00
#
_symmetry.space_group_name_H-M   'P 1'
#
loop_
_entity.id
_entity.type
_entity.pdbx_description
1 polymer ?
#
loop_
_entity_poly.entity_id
_entity_poly.type
_entity_poly.pdbx_seq_one_letter_code
_entity_poly.pdbx_strand_id
1 'polypeptide(L)'
;MAEHYYANHPEPEYGPPQELLDKRVAVVGSGPAGLTLAFYLARKRYQVKIFEAEPEPGGQLRFGIPAYRLPKSVVDRDIKNVTALGVEIETGIHIESLKGLREQDFDAIFLATGSLEPKKLGIPGEDLEGVVCCFDFLKEVNRGKRINLTGKTVVLFGGGNACLDPARIALRSNAQRVLVAYRRSRVEMPAFPAEVEAAEEEGVELCFLTNPTRFVGDRGKLKEVVCQRMKLSEPDESGRRKPIPIKGSEFIIQADMAVVAIGNAPTTSIFKDELELERDGTVKANPETLQTSLPYVFAGGDAVLGPSSIVQAMGQGRRAAFHIDRMLRGKSLDVCFADQLEVTDKKNVLERTENWETVKPVSVPERPPHERIQSFETYEFPLSEEGARWEANRCLDCADCSQCQECVNVCPADCIDFNMKPELMQFRVGSVVMATGFEIMDPTRKDLLGYGVLPDVITGPQLDRLLSPTRPYNGVLRPSDGKEPESIAIVLCSGSRDQTICNPLCCRIGCMYAIKQAQLIMGALPIADVTIYYIDIRAFGKGYDEFYEQARAMGVNFVKGKVARIDQLENGKMALHFEDMLGRGGPQTREHDLVVLAVGFLPNAAPFALYKSGELERDAFNYVREINPIIEPGATNVAGLYLAGTVNGAKDIPDTVLHAGAAASQVSAFLERMRAG
;
A
#
# COMPACT_ATOMS: atom_id res chain seq x y z
N MET A 1 6.04 10.09 -14.07
CA MET A 1 5.87 10.78 -12.77
C MET A 1 7.19 11.38 -12.28
N ALA A 2 8.27 10.60 -12.15
CA ALA A 2 9.59 11.12 -11.75
C ALA A 2 10.23 12.12 -12.74
N GLU A 3 10.18 11.83 -14.05
CA GLU A 3 10.72 12.75 -15.07
C GLU A 3 9.98 14.10 -15.11
N HIS A 4 8.65 14.08 -14.99
CA HIS A 4 7.84 15.30 -14.88
C HIS A 4 8.18 16.09 -13.61
N TYR A 5 8.32 15.40 -12.47
CA TYR A 5 8.77 16.03 -11.23
C TYR A 5 10.16 16.66 -11.39
N TYR A 6 11.14 15.94 -11.94
CA TYR A 6 12.49 16.46 -12.13
C TYR A 6 12.59 17.55 -13.21
N ALA A 7 11.70 17.57 -14.20
CA ALA A 7 11.60 18.67 -15.15
C ALA A 7 11.12 19.97 -14.47
N ASN A 8 10.16 19.88 -13.55
CA ASN A 8 9.64 21.05 -12.81
C ASN A 8 10.52 21.45 -11.63
N HIS A 9 11.24 20.49 -11.05
CA HIS A 9 12.13 20.67 -9.91
C HIS A 9 13.54 20.19 -10.32
N PRO A 10 14.30 20.99 -11.09
CA PRO A 10 15.63 20.62 -11.57
C PRO A 10 16.70 20.63 -10.46
N GLU A 11 16.41 21.30 -9.35
CA GLU A 11 17.25 21.40 -8.15
C GLU A 11 16.44 20.93 -6.93
N PRO A 12 17.05 20.32 -5.91
CA PRO A 12 16.31 20.01 -4.68
C PRO A 12 15.86 21.31 -4.02
N GLU A 13 14.58 21.40 -3.64
CA GLU A 13 14.00 22.62 -3.03
C GLU A 13 14.31 22.74 -1.53
N TYR A 14 15.08 21.79 -0.99
CA TYR A 14 15.51 21.75 0.40
C TYR A 14 17.03 21.87 0.49
N GLY A 15 17.50 22.43 1.61
CA GLY A 15 18.91 22.55 1.95
C GLY A 15 19.29 21.74 3.18
N PRO A 16 20.53 21.89 3.67
CA PRO A 16 20.94 21.28 4.93
C PRO A 16 20.08 21.79 6.09
N PRO A 17 19.83 20.97 7.13
CA PRO A 17 19.13 21.43 8.32
C PRO A 17 19.82 22.65 8.96
N GLN A 18 19.04 23.60 9.48
CA GLN A 18 19.58 24.84 10.05
C GLN A 18 20.50 24.61 11.26
N GLU A 19 20.22 23.58 12.06
CA GLU A 19 21.01 23.19 13.22
C GLU A 19 21.37 21.70 13.12
N LEU A 20 22.65 21.38 13.29
CA LEU A 20 23.18 20.03 13.31
C LEU A 20 23.39 19.57 14.76
N LEU A 21 23.17 18.27 14.99
CA LEU A 21 23.52 17.63 16.25
C LEU A 21 25.03 17.43 16.33
N ASP A 22 25.57 17.48 17.55
CA ASP A 22 26.97 17.13 17.84
C ASP A 22 27.15 15.60 17.86
N LYS A 23 26.79 14.98 16.74
CA LYS A 23 26.84 13.54 16.50
C LYS A 23 27.21 13.25 15.06
N ARG A 24 28.28 12.48 14.86
CA ARG A 24 28.88 12.18 13.55
C ARG A 24 28.70 10.72 13.19
N VAL A 25 28.27 10.45 11.96
CA VAL A 25 28.03 9.10 11.44
C VAL A 25 28.85 8.87 10.18
N ALA A 26 29.66 7.81 10.17
CA ALA A 26 30.40 7.36 9.00
C ALA A 26 29.61 6.29 8.24
N VAL A 27 29.58 6.38 6.92
CA VAL A 27 28.98 5.38 6.04
C VAL A 27 30.05 4.86 5.10
N VAL A 28 30.25 3.55 5.08
CA VAL A 28 31.25 2.90 4.22
C VAL A 28 30.54 2.29 3.02
N GLY A 29 30.65 2.95 1.86
CA GLY A 29 30.00 2.58 0.60
C GLY A 29 28.83 3.49 0.24
N SER A 30 28.81 3.99 -0.99
CA SER A 30 27.76 4.89 -1.54
C SER A 30 26.71 4.15 -2.38
N GLY A 31 26.50 2.86 -2.12
CA GLY A 31 25.42 2.10 -2.74
C GLY A 31 24.03 2.48 -2.22
N PRO A 32 22.96 1.79 -2.69
CA PRO A 32 21.57 2.09 -2.30
C PRO A 32 21.34 2.13 -0.79
N ALA A 33 21.92 1.19 -0.04
CA ALA A 33 21.81 1.13 1.42
C ALA A 33 22.47 2.34 2.10
N GLY A 34 23.70 2.69 1.70
CA GLY A 34 24.46 3.79 2.27
C GLY A 34 23.84 5.15 2.00
N LEU A 35 23.44 5.41 0.74
CA LEU A 35 22.74 6.64 0.34
C LEU A 35 21.40 6.80 1.08
N THR A 36 20.63 5.70 1.21
CA THR A 36 19.35 5.74 1.94
C THR A 36 19.56 6.06 3.41
N LEU A 37 20.50 5.40 4.07
CA LEU A 37 20.81 5.66 5.47
C LEU A 37 21.23 7.12 5.69
N ALA A 38 22.12 7.62 4.84
CA ALA A 38 22.59 8.99 4.91
C ALA A 38 21.45 10.00 4.74
N PHE A 39 20.56 9.78 3.78
CA PHE A 39 19.37 10.61 3.57
C PHE A 39 18.50 10.70 4.84
N TYR A 40 18.17 9.56 5.46
CA TYR A 40 17.30 9.56 6.65
C TYR A 40 17.97 10.15 7.89
N LEU A 41 19.27 9.94 8.10
CA LEU A 41 20.00 10.51 9.23
C LEU A 41 20.26 12.02 9.06
N ALA A 42 20.57 12.48 7.84
CA ALA A 42 20.74 13.91 7.57
C ALA A 42 19.46 14.69 7.83
N ARG A 43 18.29 14.17 7.43
CA ARG A 43 16.97 14.76 7.78
C ARG A 43 16.71 14.81 9.29
N LYS A 44 17.37 13.96 10.07
CA LYS A 44 17.33 13.96 11.54
C LYS A 44 18.40 14.85 12.19
N ARG A 45 19.12 15.66 11.39
CA ARG A 45 20.14 16.63 11.80
C ARG A 45 21.50 16.02 12.20
N TYR A 46 21.77 14.76 11.85
CA TYR A 46 23.09 14.18 12.08
C TYR A 46 24.11 14.64 11.03
N GLN A 47 25.38 14.74 11.43
CA GLN A 47 26.49 14.97 10.52
C GLN A 47 26.89 13.64 9.88
N VAL A 48 26.63 13.47 8.59
CA VAL A 48 26.87 12.20 7.89
C VAL A 48 27.95 12.36 6.83
N LYS A 49 28.95 11.47 6.87
CA LYS A 49 30.00 11.38 5.85
C LYS A 49 30.03 9.98 5.24
N ILE A 50 29.98 9.91 3.91
CA ILE A 50 30.09 8.68 3.13
C ILE A 50 31.50 8.55 2.58
N PHE A 51 32.12 7.39 2.78
CA PHE A 51 33.39 7.00 2.17
C PHE A 51 33.11 6.02 1.04
N GLU A 52 33.51 6.37 -0.18
CA GLU A 52 33.34 5.56 -1.39
C GLU A 52 34.71 5.18 -1.95
N ALA A 53 34.90 3.89 -2.23
CA ALA A 53 36.16 3.38 -2.76
C ALA A 53 36.35 3.72 -4.24
N GLU A 54 35.25 3.84 -4.98
CA GLU A 54 35.27 4.22 -6.39
C GLU A 54 35.44 5.73 -6.61
N PRO A 55 35.86 6.16 -7.82
CA PRO A 55 36.02 7.59 -8.14
C PRO A 55 34.72 8.40 -8.12
N GLU A 56 33.57 7.74 -8.30
CA GLU A 56 32.24 8.35 -8.35
C GLU A 56 31.25 7.59 -7.45
N PRO A 57 30.28 8.28 -6.82
CA PRO A 57 29.30 7.65 -5.96
C PRO A 57 28.17 6.91 -6.70
N GLY A 58 27.49 6.01 -5.99
CA GLY A 58 26.32 5.27 -6.46
C GLY A 58 26.47 3.75 -6.45
N GLY A 59 27.67 3.23 -6.13
CA GLY A 59 27.94 1.79 -6.06
C GLY A 59 27.46 1.03 -7.30
N GLN A 60 26.73 -0.08 -7.10
CA GLN A 60 26.22 -0.89 -8.22
C GLN A 60 25.21 -0.14 -9.13
N LEU A 61 24.52 0.90 -8.66
CA LEU A 61 23.64 1.70 -9.53
C LEU A 61 24.46 2.38 -10.65
N ARG A 62 25.66 2.87 -10.30
CA ARG A 62 26.58 3.49 -11.25
C ARG A 62 27.37 2.46 -12.04
N PHE A 63 27.98 1.48 -11.37
CA PHE A 63 28.97 0.61 -12.01
C PHE A 63 28.44 -0.76 -12.44
N GLY A 64 27.37 -1.25 -11.83
CA GLY A 64 26.81 -2.58 -12.10
C GLY A 64 25.66 -2.60 -13.12
N ILE A 65 24.88 -1.52 -13.24
CA ILE A 65 23.70 -1.49 -14.12
C ILE A 65 24.00 -0.67 -15.39
N PRO A 66 23.71 -1.19 -16.60
CA PRO A 66 23.94 -0.44 -17.85
C PRO A 66 23.09 0.82 -17.98
N ALA A 67 23.63 1.84 -18.68
CA ALA A 67 22.95 3.13 -18.88
C ALA A 67 21.59 3.03 -19.60
N TYR A 68 21.39 2.05 -20.49
CA TYR A 68 20.12 1.84 -21.19
C TYR A 68 19.00 1.30 -20.29
N ARG A 69 19.34 0.80 -19.09
CA ARG A 69 18.36 0.39 -18.05
C ARG A 69 18.25 1.44 -16.94
N LEU A 70 19.39 1.99 -16.52
CA LEU A 70 19.47 3.01 -15.49
C LEU A 70 20.37 4.16 -15.94
N PRO A 71 19.79 5.24 -16.49
CA PRO A 71 20.55 6.41 -16.91
C PRO A 71 21.36 7.00 -15.77
N LYS A 72 22.63 7.35 -16.05
CA LYS A 72 23.55 7.88 -15.02
C LYS A 72 23.11 9.23 -14.48
N SER A 73 22.46 10.05 -15.30
CA SER A 73 21.85 11.32 -14.90
C SER A 73 20.77 11.16 -13.82
N VAL A 74 20.03 10.04 -13.82
CA VAL A 74 19.03 9.75 -12.77
C VAL A 74 19.74 9.40 -11.46
N VAL A 75 20.83 8.61 -11.53
CA VAL A 75 21.66 8.31 -10.36
C VAL A 75 22.32 9.58 -9.80
N ASP A 76 22.85 10.45 -10.65
CA ASP A 76 23.39 11.76 -10.26
C ASP A 76 22.33 12.60 -9.55
N ARG A 77 21.09 12.59 -10.07
CA ARG A 77 19.96 13.31 -9.49
C ARG A 77 19.61 12.80 -8.09
N ASP A 78 19.52 11.49 -7.92
CA ASP A 78 19.22 10.89 -6.62
C ASP A 78 20.33 11.13 -5.60
N ILE A 79 21.61 11.11 -6.01
CA ILE A 79 22.74 11.46 -5.15
C ILE A 79 22.67 12.93 -4.75
N LYS A 80 22.28 13.82 -5.68
CA LYS A 80 22.10 15.25 -5.41
C LYS A 80 21.02 15.52 -4.37
N ASN A 81 19.94 14.74 -4.37
CA ASN A 81 18.92 14.79 -3.32
C ASN A 81 19.50 14.48 -1.93
N VAL A 82 20.48 13.57 -1.84
CA VAL A 82 21.15 13.24 -0.57
C VAL A 82 22.15 14.34 -0.17
N THR A 83 23.00 14.81 -1.09
CA THR A 83 24.02 15.81 -0.79
C THR A 83 23.44 17.20 -0.50
N ALA A 84 22.27 17.53 -1.04
CA ALA A 84 21.55 18.77 -0.72
C ALA A 84 21.18 18.90 0.77
N LEU A 85 21.14 17.79 1.52
CA LEU A 85 20.94 17.78 2.98
C LEU A 85 22.23 18.04 3.77
N GLY A 86 23.35 18.31 3.10
CA GLY A 86 24.67 18.50 3.73
C GLY A 86 25.45 17.20 3.97
N VAL A 87 25.05 16.09 3.34
CA VAL A 87 25.81 14.84 3.39
C VAL A 87 27.09 14.99 2.56
N GLU A 88 28.23 14.74 3.18
CA GLU A 88 29.53 14.74 2.51
C GLU A 88 29.81 13.35 1.92
N ILE A 89 30.34 13.31 0.70
CA ILE A 89 30.79 12.07 0.05
C ILE A 89 32.24 12.24 -0.37
N GLU A 90 33.11 11.41 0.20
CA GLU A 90 34.53 11.35 -0.14
C GLU A 90 34.79 10.10 -0.97
N THR A 91 35.15 10.30 -2.25
CA THR A 91 35.41 9.23 -3.22
C THR A 91 36.89 8.85 -3.29
N GLY A 92 37.18 7.68 -3.84
CA GLY A 92 38.54 7.13 -3.91
C GLY A 92 39.14 6.72 -2.56
N ILE A 93 38.32 6.64 -1.51
CA ILE A 93 38.75 6.26 -0.16
C ILE A 93 38.31 4.84 0.15
N HIS A 94 39.27 3.94 0.22
CA HIS A 94 39.05 2.58 0.66
C HIS A 94 39.24 2.48 2.18
N ILE A 95 38.18 2.10 2.90
CA ILE A 95 38.22 1.92 4.35
C ILE A 95 38.74 0.52 4.68
N GLU A 96 39.91 0.46 5.29
CA GLU A 96 40.56 -0.80 5.68
C GLU A 96 40.29 -1.19 7.13
N SER A 97 39.90 -0.24 7.99
CA SER A 97 39.63 -0.49 9.40
C SER A 97 38.48 0.34 9.95
N LEU A 98 37.59 -0.29 10.73
CA LEU A 98 36.47 0.38 11.39
C LEU A 98 36.92 1.08 12.67
N LYS A 99 37.94 0.55 13.35
CA LYS A 99 38.62 1.23 14.48
C LYS A 99 39.19 2.58 14.06
N GLY A 100 39.81 2.67 12.88
CA GLY A 100 40.34 3.94 12.36
C GLY A 100 39.26 5.01 12.17
N LEU A 101 38.03 4.61 11.79
CA LEU A 101 36.89 5.54 11.76
C LEU A 101 36.44 5.93 13.17
N ARG A 102 36.47 4.99 14.13
CA ARG A 102 36.14 5.32 15.52
C ARG A 102 37.13 6.33 16.13
N GLU A 103 38.40 6.23 15.78
CA GLU A 103 39.46 7.16 16.19
C GLU A 103 39.33 8.56 15.56
N GLN A 104 38.55 8.71 14.49
CA GLN A 104 38.22 9.99 13.87
C GLN A 104 36.94 10.64 14.45
N ASP A 105 36.54 10.23 15.67
CA ASP A 105 35.39 10.74 16.41
C ASP A 105 34.04 10.55 15.71
N PHE A 106 33.84 9.41 15.02
CA PHE A 106 32.52 9.00 14.56
C PHE A 106 31.76 8.23 15.67
N ASP A 107 30.56 8.71 16.03
CA ASP A 107 29.71 8.12 17.05
C ASP A 107 29.09 6.78 16.61
N ALA A 108 28.80 6.65 15.31
CA ALA A 108 28.27 5.44 14.69
C ALA A 108 28.86 5.20 13.30
N ILE A 109 28.94 3.94 12.90
CA ILE A 109 29.43 3.51 11.58
C ILE A 109 28.38 2.60 10.93
N PHE A 110 28.09 2.84 9.65
CA PHE A 110 27.26 1.95 8.83
C PHE A 110 28.07 1.35 7.69
N LEU A 111 28.16 0.02 7.66
CA LEU A 111 28.90 -0.75 6.67
C LEU A 111 27.96 -1.21 5.54
N ALA A 112 28.21 -0.69 4.33
CA ALA A 112 27.42 -0.93 3.13
C ALA A 112 28.30 -1.21 1.88
N THR A 113 29.37 -1.99 2.05
CA THR A 113 30.35 -2.31 0.99
C THR A 113 29.82 -3.22 -0.12
N GLY A 114 28.70 -3.90 0.15
CA GLY A 114 28.01 -4.75 -0.83
C GLY A 114 28.74 -6.05 -1.17
N SER A 115 28.37 -6.63 -2.31
CA SER A 115 28.94 -7.87 -2.85
C SER A 115 29.58 -7.64 -4.22
N LEU A 116 30.84 -7.21 -4.24
CA LEU A 116 31.55 -6.82 -5.47
C LEU A 116 32.67 -7.80 -5.86
N GLU A 117 33.02 -8.76 -5.01
CA GLU A 117 34.11 -9.71 -5.31
C GLU A 117 33.61 -10.78 -6.30
N PRO A 118 34.16 -10.88 -7.53
CA PRO A 118 33.65 -11.81 -8.52
C PRO A 118 33.98 -13.26 -8.15
N LYS A 119 33.01 -14.17 -8.26
CA LYS A 119 33.27 -15.61 -8.10
C LYS A 119 33.95 -16.18 -9.34
N LYS A 120 35.00 -16.96 -9.10
CA LYS A 120 35.72 -17.72 -10.13
C LYS A 120 35.07 -19.09 -10.36
N LEU A 121 35.12 -19.57 -11.60
CA LEU A 121 34.72 -20.93 -11.98
C LEU A 121 35.69 -21.99 -11.43
N GLY A 122 36.97 -21.63 -11.26
CA GLY A 122 37.99 -22.55 -10.77
C GLY A 122 38.36 -23.64 -11.79
N ILE A 123 38.30 -23.30 -13.08
CA ILE A 123 38.61 -24.21 -14.18
C ILE A 123 39.88 -23.77 -14.93
N PRO A 124 40.60 -24.69 -15.59
CA PRO A 124 41.83 -24.36 -16.31
C PRO A 124 41.62 -23.27 -17.38
N GLY A 125 42.57 -22.34 -17.49
CA GLY A 125 42.59 -21.27 -18.49
C GLY A 125 41.78 -20.03 -18.12
N GLU A 126 41.28 -19.92 -16.89
CA GLU A 126 40.50 -18.76 -16.43
C GLU A 126 41.29 -17.44 -16.40
N ASP A 127 42.64 -17.50 -16.41
CA ASP A 127 43.52 -16.32 -16.44
C ASP A 127 43.95 -15.91 -17.87
N LEU A 128 43.38 -16.52 -18.93
CA LEU A 128 43.69 -16.17 -20.32
C LEU A 128 43.20 -14.76 -20.68
N GLU A 129 43.94 -14.05 -21.55
CA GLU A 129 43.48 -12.78 -22.11
C GLU A 129 42.19 -13.02 -22.92
N GLY A 130 41.11 -12.31 -22.55
CA GLY A 130 39.78 -12.50 -23.12
C GLY A 130 38.79 -13.22 -22.21
N VAL A 131 39.25 -13.83 -21.11
CA VAL A 131 38.37 -14.29 -20.02
C VAL A 131 38.24 -13.18 -18.99
N VAL A 132 37.03 -12.67 -18.79
CA VAL A 132 36.75 -11.55 -17.87
C VAL A 132 35.61 -11.89 -16.93
N CYS A 133 35.62 -11.33 -15.73
CA CYS A 133 34.45 -11.43 -14.86
C CYS A 133 33.38 -10.41 -15.29
N CYS A 134 32.11 -10.73 -15.00
CA CYS A 134 30.98 -9.90 -15.37
C CYS A 134 31.05 -8.48 -14.76
N PHE A 135 31.36 -8.38 -13.47
CA PHE A 135 31.36 -7.08 -12.80
C PHE A 135 32.42 -6.14 -13.36
N ASP A 136 33.63 -6.63 -13.63
CA ASP A 136 34.69 -5.82 -14.25
C ASP A 136 34.30 -5.38 -15.67
N PHE A 137 33.68 -6.26 -16.46
CA PHE A 137 33.20 -5.91 -17.79
C PHE A 137 32.17 -4.77 -17.74
N LEU A 138 31.14 -4.91 -16.89
CA LEU A 138 30.10 -3.91 -16.72
C LEU A 138 30.65 -2.59 -16.18
N LYS A 139 31.54 -2.67 -15.19
CA LYS A 139 32.18 -1.51 -14.56
C LYS A 139 32.99 -0.70 -15.56
N GLU A 140 33.79 -1.34 -16.38
CA GLU A 140 34.59 -0.67 -17.42
C GLU A 140 33.70 0.02 -18.47
N VAL A 141 32.64 -0.65 -18.93
CA VAL A 141 31.67 -0.06 -19.87
C VAL A 141 30.96 1.14 -19.24
N ASN A 142 30.52 1.02 -17.98
CA ASN A 142 29.84 2.09 -17.27
C ASN A 142 30.75 3.28 -16.93
N ARG A 143 32.07 3.07 -16.85
CA ARG A 143 33.09 4.14 -16.78
C ARG A 143 33.32 4.85 -18.13
N GLY A 144 32.60 4.45 -19.18
CA GLY A 144 32.69 5.06 -20.51
C GLY A 144 33.70 4.39 -21.44
N LYS A 145 34.29 3.25 -21.06
CA LYS A 145 35.18 2.50 -21.97
C LYS A 145 34.37 1.92 -23.12
N ARG A 146 34.68 2.35 -24.34
CA ARG A 146 34.09 1.76 -25.56
C ARG A 146 34.82 0.47 -25.91
N ILE A 147 34.15 -0.66 -25.72
CA ILE A 147 34.66 -1.97 -26.12
C ILE A 147 34.29 -2.19 -27.59
N ASN A 148 35.26 -2.62 -28.40
CA ASN A 148 35.01 -3.02 -29.78
C ASN A 148 35.06 -4.56 -29.91
N LEU A 149 33.90 -5.15 -30.22
CA LEU A 149 33.71 -6.58 -30.43
C LEU A 149 33.37 -6.92 -31.89
N THR A 150 33.59 -6.00 -32.84
CA THR A 150 33.38 -6.27 -34.27
C THR A 150 34.08 -7.55 -34.72
N GLY A 151 33.30 -8.47 -35.30
CA GLY A 151 33.78 -9.76 -35.80
C GLY A 151 34.09 -10.81 -34.71
N LYS A 152 33.81 -10.52 -33.44
CA LYS A 152 34.12 -11.42 -32.32
C LYS A 152 32.91 -12.24 -31.90
N THR A 153 33.18 -13.47 -31.45
CA THR A 153 32.22 -14.33 -30.75
C THR A 153 32.42 -14.21 -29.25
N VAL A 154 31.35 -13.89 -28.52
CA VAL A 154 31.35 -13.68 -27.07
C VAL A 154 30.50 -14.75 -26.40
N VAL A 155 31.03 -15.41 -25.38
CA VAL A 155 30.31 -16.42 -24.60
C VAL A 155 30.18 -15.98 -23.15
N LEU A 156 28.97 -15.97 -22.61
CA LEU A 156 28.69 -15.61 -21.24
C LEU A 156 28.26 -16.84 -20.45
N PHE A 157 28.75 -16.97 -19.22
CA PHE A 157 28.47 -18.11 -18.35
C PHE A 157 27.65 -17.66 -17.14
N GLY A 158 26.36 -18.01 -17.11
CA GLY A 158 25.45 -17.56 -16.06
C GLY A 158 23.99 -17.70 -16.48
N GLY A 159 23.07 -17.35 -15.58
CA GLY A 159 21.63 -17.37 -15.89
C GLY A 159 20.80 -16.28 -15.19
N GLY A 160 21.43 -15.40 -14.40
CA GLY A 160 20.74 -14.27 -13.77
C GLY A 160 20.75 -13.03 -14.66
N ASN A 161 20.06 -11.97 -14.23
CA ASN A 161 20.03 -10.68 -14.93
C ASN A 161 21.44 -10.11 -15.19
N ALA A 162 22.35 -10.31 -14.22
CA ALA A 162 23.76 -9.93 -14.36
C ALA A 162 24.50 -10.65 -15.50
N CYS A 163 23.96 -11.74 -16.06
CA CYS A 163 24.50 -12.38 -17.26
C CYS A 163 23.91 -11.81 -18.56
N LEU A 164 22.67 -11.31 -18.52
CA LEU A 164 21.99 -10.78 -19.70
C LEU A 164 22.45 -9.36 -20.03
N ASP A 165 22.68 -8.52 -19.02
CA ASP A 165 23.20 -7.17 -19.21
C ASP A 165 24.52 -7.14 -20.04
N PRO A 166 25.57 -7.88 -19.69
CA PRO A 166 26.80 -7.92 -20.50
C PRO A 166 26.58 -8.57 -21.87
N ALA A 167 25.62 -9.50 -22.03
CA ALA A 167 25.31 -10.10 -23.33
C ALA A 167 24.72 -9.06 -24.29
N ARG A 168 23.75 -8.29 -23.80
CA ARG A 168 23.10 -7.18 -24.51
C ARG A 168 24.07 -6.04 -24.80
N ILE A 169 25.02 -5.76 -23.90
CA ILE A 169 26.13 -4.83 -24.15
C ILE A 169 27.09 -5.37 -25.23
N ALA A 170 27.38 -6.67 -25.24
CA ALA A 170 28.26 -7.25 -26.26
C ALA A 170 27.68 -7.04 -27.66
N LEU A 171 26.37 -7.22 -27.85
CA LEU A 171 25.67 -6.88 -29.09
C LEU A 171 25.80 -5.38 -29.42
N ARG A 172 25.58 -4.50 -28.43
CA ARG A 172 25.78 -3.04 -28.56
C ARG A 172 27.22 -2.63 -28.87
N SER A 173 28.16 -3.53 -28.61
CA SER A 173 29.59 -3.38 -28.90
C SER A 173 29.98 -4.02 -30.24
N ASN A 174 29.00 -4.32 -31.10
CA ASN A 174 29.13 -4.94 -32.44
C ASN A 174 29.67 -6.37 -32.43
N ALA A 175 29.44 -7.16 -31.38
CA ALA A 175 29.75 -8.59 -31.40
C ALA A 175 29.06 -9.28 -32.57
N GLN A 176 29.78 -10.13 -33.31
CA GLN A 176 29.21 -10.89 -34.43
C GLN A 176 28.22 -11.95 -33.93
N ARG A 177 28.54 -12.55 -32.78
CA ARG A 177 27.76 -13.62 -32.18
C ARG A 177 27.89 -13.58 -30.67
N VAL A 178 26.76 -13.67 -29.96
CA VAL A 178 26.72 -13.65 -28.50
C VAL A 178 25.95 -14.87 -28.00
N LEU A 179 26.59 -15.68 -27.18
CA LEU A 179 26.00 -16.88 -26.59
C LEU A 179 25.93 -16.75 -25.07
N VAL A 180 24.81 -17.14 -24.47
CA VAL A 180 24.69 -17.31 -23.02
C VAL A 180 24.60 -18.81 -22.71
N ALA A 181 25.65 -19.36 -22.12
CA ALA A 181 25.71 -20.73 -21.66
C ALA A 181 25.19 -20.85 -20.22
N TYR A 182 24.08 -21.56 -20.05
CA TYR A 182 23.48 -21.82 -18.74
C TYR A 182 23.40 -23.31 -18.45
N ARG A 183 23.83 -23.71 -17.25
CA ARG A 183 23.91 -25.13 -16.84
C ARG A 183 22.56 -25.79 -16.56
N ARG A 184 21.44 -25.05 -16.57
CA ARG A 184 20.07 -25.58 -16.40
C ARG A 184 19.18 -25.21 -17.59
N SER A 185 17.88 -25.51 -17.50
CA SER A 185 16.90 -25.14 -18.53
C SER A 185 16.37 -23.72 -18.34
N ARG A 186 15.56 -23.24 -19.30
CA ARG A 186 14.87 -21.94 -19.24
C ARG A 186 14.01 -21.78 -17.97
N VAL A 187 13.36 -22.86 -17.53
CA VAL A 187 12.44 -22.85 -16.38
C VAL A 187 13.17 -22.52 -15.07
N GLU A 188 14.41 -22.98 -14.91
CA GLU A 188 15.21 -22.68 -13.71
C GLU A 188 16.12 -21.46 -13.87
N MET A 189 15.95 -20.65 -14.91
CA MET A 189 16.74 -19.44 -15.14
C MET A 189 16.33 -18.35 -14.14
N PRO A 190 17.26 -17.80 -13.33
CA PRO A 190 16.92 -16.77 -12.34
C PRO A 190 16.58 -15.40 -12.92
N ALA A 191 16.93 -15.13 -14.18
CA ALA A 191 16.62 -13.88 -14.84
C ALA A 191 15.10 -13.68 -15.00
N PHE A 192 14.66 -12.43 -15.04
CA PHE A 192 13.25 -12.13 -15.27
C PHE A 192 12.84 -12.55 -16.69
N PRO A 193 11.64 -13.16 -16.88
CA PRO A 193 11.21 -13.63 -18.20
C PRO A 193 11.29 -12.55 -19.30
N ALA A 194 10.85 -11.32 -19.00
CA ALA A 194 10.91 -10.19 -19.93
C ALA A 194 12.35 -9.85 -20.36
N GLU A 195 13.34 -9.96 -19.46
CA GLU A 195 14.75 -9.72 -19.80
C GLU A 195 15.32 -10.83 -20.68
N VAL A 196 14.88 -12.07 -20.48
CA VAL A 196 15.27 -13.21 -21.32
C VAL A 196 14.71 -13.04 -22.74
N GLU A 197 13.43 -12.68 -22.85
CA GLU A 197 12.76 -12.43 -24.13
C GLU A 197 13.41 -11.28 -24.89
N ALA A 198 13.65 -10.14 -24.22
CA ALA A 198 14.32 -8.99 -24.83
C ALA A 198 15.74 -9.32 -25.32
N ALA A 199 16.49 -10.17 -24.60
CA ALA A 199 17.81 -10.61 -25.04
C ALA A 199 17.75 -11.50 -26.30
N GLU A 200 16.80 -12.44 -26.38
CA GLU A 200 16.60 -13.28 -27.57
C GLU A 200 16.17 -12.45 -28.78
N GLU A 201 15.26 -11.48 -28.59
CA GLU A 201 14.84 -10.54 -29.64
C GLU A 201 15.99 -9.69 -30.20
N GLU A 202 16.94 -9.30 -29.34
CA GLU A 202 18.16 -8.58 -29.74
C GLU A 202 19.18 -9.49 -30.46
N GLY A 203 19.01 -10.81 -30.42
CA GLY A 203 19.85 -11.79 -31.10
C GLY A 203 20.82 -12.57 -30.20
N VAL A 204 20.62 -12.57 -28.87
CA VAL A 204 21.41 -13.42 -27.96
C VAL A 204 21.00 -14.88 -28.11
N GLU A 205 21.97 -15.77 -28.32
CA GLU A 205 21.74 -17.21 -28.40
C GLU A 205 21.80 -17.87 -27.02
N LEU A 206 20.68 -18.43 -26.54
CA LEU A 206 20.63 -19.13 -25.26
C LEU A 206 21.02 -20.62 -25.40
N CYS A 207 22.15 -20.98 -24.82
CA CYS A 207 22.67 -22.35 -24.76
C CYS A 207 22.37 -22.99 -23.39
N PHE A 208 21.19 -23.59 -23.27
CA PHE A 208 20.80 -24.32 -22.06
C PHE A 208 21.58 -25.62 -21.87
N LEU A 209 21.51 -26.15 -20.65
CA LEU A 209 22.14 -27.42 -20.25
C LEU A 209 23.62 -27.50 -20.66
N THR A 210 24.34 -26.39 -20.51
CA THR A 210 25.73 -26.25 -20.96
C THR A 210 26.58 -25.68 -19.82
N ASN A 211 27.69 -26.33 -19.51
CA ASN A 211 28.62 -25.90 -18.45
C ASN A 211 30.08 -25.92 -18.96
N PRO A 212 30.88 -24.87 -18.72
CA PRO A 212 32.28 -24.85 -19.15
C PRO A 212 33.14 -25.80 -18.28
N THR A 213 34.11 -26.46 -18.90
CA THR A 213 35.08 -27.35 -18.22
C THR A 213 36.51 -26.84 -18.29
N ARG A 214 36.90 -26.13 -19.36
CA ARG A 214 38.18 -25.42 -19.48
C ARG A 214 38.16 -24.37 -20.59
N PHE A 215 38.98 -23.33 -20.43
CA PHE A 215 39.28 -22.35 -21.47
C PHE A 215 40.57 -22.74 -22.20
N VAL A 216 40.58 -22.63 -23.52
CA VAL A 216 41.71 -22.98 -24.38
C VAL A 216 42.14 -21.74 -25.15
N GLY A 217 43.42 -21.43 -25.07
CA GLY A 217 44.00 -20.25 -25.71
C GLY A 217 45.12 -20.56 -26.70
N ASP A 218 45.37 -19.60 -27.58
CA ASP A 218 46.53 -19.56 -28.47
C ASP A 218 47.35 -18.30 -28.14
N ARG A 219 48.66 -18.48 -27.92
CA ARG A 219 49.58 -17.40 -27.46
C ARG A 219 49.06 -16.59 -26.26
N GLY A 220 48.38 -17.26 -25.33
CA GLY A 220 47.82 -16.63 -24.12
C GLY A 220 46.48 -15.91 -24.29
N LYS A 221 45.91 -15.90 -25.51
CA LYS A 221 44.57 -15.33 -25.78
C LYS A 221 43.54 -16.43 -25.92
N LEU A 222 42.34 -16.19 -25.38
CA LEU A 222 41.21 -17.11 -25.54
C LEU A 222 40.92 -17.34 -27.03
N LYS A 223 40.70 -18.61 -27.38
CA LYS A 223 40.29 -19.02 -28.73
C LYS A 223 39.04 -19.89 -28.68
N GLU A 224 38.97 -20.78 -27.68
CA GLU A 224 37.95 -21.81 -27.59
C GLU A 224 37.57 -22.06 -26.13
N VAL A 225 36.31 -22.40 -25.89
CA VAL A 225 35.84 -22.91 -24.60
C VAL A 225 35.36 -24.34 -24.77
N VAL A 226 35.88 -25.25 -23.95
CA VAL A 226 35.38 -26.61 -23.86
C VAL A 226 34.23 -26.62 -22.87
N CYS A 227 33.08 -27.06 -23.35
CA CYS A 227 31.84 -27.16 -22.59
C CYS A 227 31.37 -28.61 -22.54
N GLN A 228 30.54 -28.93 -21.55
CA GLN A 228 29.93 -30.23 -21.37
C GLN A 228 28.42 -30.09 -21.32
N ARG A 229 27.69 -31.07 -21.87
CA ARG A 229 26.23 -31.14 -21.74
C ARG A 229 25.83 -31.57 -20.34
N MET A 230 24.75 -30.96 -19.86
CA MET A 230 24.14 -31.23 -18.56
C MET A 230 22.80 -31.94 -18.76
N LYS A 231 22.39 -32.73 -17.78
CA LYS A 231 21.00 -33.16 -17.61
C LYS A 231 20.49 -32.72 -16.24
N LEU A 232 19.19 -32.52 -16.12
CA LEU A 232 18.57 -32.18 -14.84
C LEU A 232 18.24 -33.44 -14.05
N SER A 233 18.43 -33.38 -12.73
CA SER A 233 17.89 -34.38 -11.80
C SER A 233 16.38 -34.23 -11.65
N GLU A 234 15.77 -35.14 -10.91
CA GLU A 234 14.47 -34.90 -10.31
C GLU A 234 14.48 -33.64 -9.42
N PRO A 235 13.34 -32.95 -9.26
CA PRO A 235 13.22 -31.81 -8.35
C PRO A 235 13.61 -32.18 -6.92
N ASP A 236 14.34 -31.32 -6.23
CA ASP A 236 14.54 -31.43 -4.79
C ASP A 236 13.30 -30.90 -4.01
N GLU A 237 13.36 -30.91 -2.68
CA GLU A 237 12.29 -30.42 -1.79
C GLU A 237 11.89 -28.95 -2.04
N SER A 238 12.78 -28.15 -2.66
CA SER A 238 12.49 -26.77 -3.06
C SER A 238 11.85 -26.65 -4.45
N GLY A 239 11.61 -27.78 -5.11
CA GLY A 239 11.19 -27.87 -6.52
C GLY A 239 12.33 -27.64 -7.51
N ARG A 240 13.58 -27.45 -7.05
CA ARG A 240 14.71 -27.07 -7.90
C ARG A 240 15.45 -28.30 -8.41
N ARG A 241 15.76 -28.33 -9.70
CA ARG A 241 16.52 -29.44 -10.31
C ARG A 241 18.03 -29.18 -10.26
N LYS A 242 18.80 -30.21 -9.90
CA LYS A 242 20.27 -30.17 -9.88
C LYS A 242 20.83 -30.51 -11.26
N PRO A 243 21.79 -29.72 -11.78
CA PRO A 243 22.44 -30.05 -13.04
C PRO A 243 23.50 -31.14 -12.84
N ILE A 244 23.43 -32.21 -13.64
CA ILE A 244 24.32 -33.37 -13.61
C ILE A 244 25.11 -33.44 -14.94
N PRO A 245 26.45 -33.51 -14.90
CA PRO A 245 27.25 -33.63 -16.12
C PRO A 245 26.99 -34.93 -16.88
N ILE A 246 26.89 -34.86 -18.21
CA ILE A 246 26.83 -36.05 -19.08
C ILE A 246 28.26 -36.42 -19.50
N LYS A 247 28.77 -37.56 -19.01
CA LYS A 247 30.13 -38.02 -19.35
C LYS A 247 30.28 -38.23 -20.87
N GLY A 248 31.41 -37.80 -21.44
CA GLY A 248 31.70 -37.94 -22.88
C GLY A 248 30.96 -36.96 -23.80
N SER A 249 30.21 -36.00 -23.25
CA SER A 249 29.46 -34.98 -24.02
C SER A 249 30.22 -33.66 -24.20
N GLU A 250 31.55 -33.69 -24.11
CA GLU A 250 32.35 -32.49 -24.29
C GLU A 250 32.27 -31.99 -25.74
N PHE A 251 32.12 -30.68 -25.90
CA PHE A 251 32.10 -30.02 -27.20
C PHE A 251 32.76 -28.65 -27.09
N ILE A 252 33.16 -28.10 -28.23
CA ILE A 252 33.93 -26.85 -28.31
C ILE A 252 33.02 -25.73 -28.81
N ILE A 253 33.11 -24.57 -28.16
CA ILE A 253 32.54 -23.30 -28.63
C ILE A 253 33.72 -22.38 -28.96
N GLN A 254 33.80 -21.91 -30.20
CA GLN A 254 34.77 -20.88 -30.59
C GLN A 254 34.38 -19.56 -29.92
N ALA A 255 35.33 -18.91 -29.25
CA ALA A 255 35.07 -17.68 -28.49
C ALA A 255 36.32 -16.81 -28.42
N ASP A 256 36.18 -15.54 -28.80
CA ASP A 256 37.23 -14.52 -28.67
C ASP A 256 37.18 -13.85 -27.29
N MET A 257 36.03 -13.92 -26.61
CA MET A 257 35.83 -13.39 -25.27
C MET A 257 34.87 -14.28 -24.47
N ALA A 258 35.19 -14.52 -23.20
CA ALA A 258 34.35 -15.19 -22.25
C ALA A 258 34.04 -14.27 -21.06
N VAL A 259 32.77 -14.14 -20.70
CA VAL A 259 32.33 -13.36 -19.53
C VAL A 259 31.76 -14.30 -18.47
N VAL A 260 32.38 -14.34 -17.30
CA VAL A 260 31.96 -15.19 -16.17
C VAL A 260 30.98 -14.43 -15.28
N ALA A 261 29.72 -14.85 -15.27
CA ALA A 261 28.59 -14.19 -14.59
C ALA A 261 27.88 -15.14 -13.59
N ILE A 262 28.67 -15.77 -12.71
CA ILE A 262 28.18 -16.77 -11.73
C ILE A 262 27.90 -16.19 -10.33
N GLY A 263 27.84 -14.86 -10.23
CA GLY A 263 27.57 -14.11 -9.00
C GLY A 263 28.81 -13.58 -8.30
N ASN A 264 28.59 -12.73 -7.31
CA ASN A 264 29.63 -12.10 -6.51
C ASN A 264 29.60 -12.60 -5.07
N ALA A 265 30.71 -12.42 -4.36
CA ALA A 265 30.86 -12.59 -2.93
C ALA A 265 30.87 -11.22 -2.22
N PRO A 266 30.51 -11.19 -0.93
CA PRO A 266 30.56 -9.98 -0.10
C PRO A 266 31.97 -9.36 -0.05
N THR A 267 32.06 -8.04 -0.17
CA THR A 267 33.31 -7.28 -0.04
C THR A 267 33.53 -6.87 1.41
N THR A 268 33.72 -7.86 2.26
CA THR A 268 33.69 -7.75 3.74
C THR A 268 34.89 -8.44 4.38
N SER A 269 35.65 -9.21 3.60
CA SER A 269 36.79 -10.03 4.02
C SER A 269 37.87 -9.24 4.76
N ILE A 270 38.03 -7.96 4.43
CA ILE A 270 38.95 -7.03 5.11
C ILE A 270 38.59 -6.76 6.57
N PHE A 271 37.31 -6.87 6.94
CA PHE A 271 36.83 -6.61 8.32
C PHE A 271 36.75 -7.87 9.19
N LYS A 272 37.22 -9.02 8.70
CA LYS A 272 37.14 -10.31 9.41
C LYS A 272 37.80 -10.31 10.80
N ASP A 273 38.80 -9.45 11.00
CA ASP A 273 39.54 -9.33 12.26
C ASP A 273 38.87 -8.33 13.24
N GLU A 274 37.85 -7.60 12.79
CA GLU A 274 37.09 -6.62 13.58
C GLU A 274 35.61 -7.03 13.80
N LEU A 275 35.02 -7.78 12.87
CA LEU A 275 33.60 -8.18 12.88
C LEU A 275 33.43 -9.69 12.73
N GLU A 276 32.34 -10.21 13.27
CA GLU A 276 31.91 -11.57 12.98
C GLU A 276 31.33 -11.65 11.56
N LEU A 277 31.82 -12.60 10.76
CA LEU A 277 31.30 -12.90 9.43
C LEU A 277 30.61 -14.27 9.42
N GLU A 278 29.58 -14.40 8.60
CA GLU A 278 28.93 -15.67 8.30
C GLU A 278 29.80 -16.55 7.39
N ARG A 279 29.41 -17.82 7.23
CA ARG A 279 30.16 -18.80 6.40
C ARG A 279 30.29 -18.39 4.93
N ASP A 280 29.36 -17.59 4.42
CA ASP A 280 29.36 -17.09 3.04
C ASP A 280 30.10 -15.74 2.89
N GLY A 281 30.69 -15.23 3.97
CA GLY A 281 31.42 -13.97 4.02
C GLY A 281 30.56 -12.76 4.37
N THR A 282 29.23 -12.87 4.44
CA THR A 282 28.38 -11.72 4.83
C THR A 282 28.65 -11.29 6.27
N VAL A 283 28.39 -10.03 6.60
CA VAL A 283 28.52 -9.51 7.97
C VAL A 283 27.39 -10.05 8.83
N LYS A 284 27.75 -10.65 9.96
CA LYS A 284 26.76 -11.11 10.94
C LYS A 284 26.20 -9.91 11.70
N ALA A 285 24.94 -9.59 11.44
CA ALA A 285 24.20 -8.51 12.09
C ALA A 285 22.85 -9.01 12.62
N ASN A 286 22.32 -8.32 13.63
CA ASN A 286 20.98 -8.60 14.14
C ASN A 286 19.94 -8.39 13.01
N PRO A 287 19.06 -9.37 12.75
CA PRO A 287 18.14 -9.34 11.61
C PRO A 287 17.10 -8.22 11.70
N GLU A 288 16.81 -7.70 12.90
CA GLU A 288 15.88 -6.60 13.13
C GLU A 288 16.60 -5.26 13.20
N THR A 289 17.58 -5.14 14.08
CA THR A 289 18.24 -3.84 14.36
C THR A 289 19.35 -3.51 13.39
N LEU A 290 19.89 -4.51 12.68
CA LEU A 290 21.08 -4.42 11.82
C LEU A 290 22.38 -4.07 12.55
N GLN A 291 22.38 -4.15 13.89
CA GLN A 291 23.56 -3.94 14.71
C GLN A 291 24.50 -5.16 14.62
N THR A 292 25.81 -4.92 14.52
CA THR A 292 26.83 -5.97 14.48
C THR A 292 27.30 -6.37 15.90
N SER A 293 28.37 -7.16 16.01
CA SER A 293 29.04 -7.46 17.28
C SER A 293 29.63 -6.22 17.97
N LEU A 294 29.91 -5.14 17.22
CA LEU A 294 30.35 -3.86 17.77
C LEU A 294 29.15 -2.93 17.97
N PRO A 295 28.89 -2.42 19.19
CA PRO A 295 27.68 -1.63 19.47
C PRO A 295 27.52 -0.38 18.61
N TYR A 296 28.62 0.25 18.20
CA TYR A 296 28.64 1.46 17.37
C TYR A 296 28.65 1.17 15.86
N VAL A 297 28.61 -0.10 15.43
CA VAL A 297 28.66 -0.50 14.03
C VAL A 297 27.39 -1.23 13.63
N PHE A 298 26.78 -0.77 12.55
CA PHE A 298 25.63 -1.38 11.88
C PHE A 298 26.06 -1.80 10.47
N ALA A 299 25.41 -2.81 9.90
CA ALA A 299 25.68 -3.26 8.53
C ALA A 299 24.39 -3.51 7.76
N GLY A 300 24.40 -3.28 6.45
CA GLY A 300 23.21 -3.53 5.63
C GLY A 300 23.47 -3.52 4.13
N GLY A 301 22.40 -3.83 3.38
CA GLY A 301 22.48 -4.11 1.95
C GLY A 301 23.15 -5.45 1.67
N ASP A 302 23.80 -5.54 0.52
CA ASP A 302 24.43 -6.79 0.05
C ASP A 302 25.62 -7.24 0.91
N ALA A 303 26.10 -6.40 1.84
CA ALA A 303 27.10 -6.80 2.84
C ALA A 303 26.53 -7.77 3.87
N VAL A 304 25.21 -7.75 4.12
CA VAL A 304 24.51 -8.62 5.08
C VAL A 304 23.63 -9.64 4.36
N LEU A 305 22.94 -9.23 3.29
CA LEU A 305 22.01 -10.10 2.56
C LEU A 305 22.69 -11.00 1.52
N GLY A 306 23.94 -10.72 1.16
CA GLY A 306 24.51 -11.15 -0.10
C GLY A 306 23.82 -10.47 -1.30
N PRO A 307 24.02 -10.94 -2.54
CA PRO A 307 23.42 -10.33 -3.73
C PRO A 307 21.88 -10.26 -3.62
N SER A 308 21.34 -9.06 -3.46
CA SER A 308 19.92 -8.81 -3.21
C SER A 308 19.34 -7.77 -4.19
N SER A 309 18.08 -7.36 -4.00
CA SER A 309 17.48 -6.29 -4.82
C SER A 309 17.80 -4.90 -4.26
N ILE A 310 17.82 -3.88 -5.14
CA ILE A 310 18.02 -2.47 -4.77
C ILE A 310 17.06 -2.06 -3.63
N VAL A 311 15.79 -2.46 -3.73
CA VAL A 311 14.74 -2.12 -2.76
C VAL A 311 15.01 -2.74 -1.39
N GLN A 312 15.50 -3.99 -1.33
CA GLN A 312 15.87 -4.63 -0.07
C GLN A 312 17.06 -3.93 0.58
N ALA A 313 18.06 -3.55 -0.21
CA ALA A 313 19.22 -2.79 0.29
C ALA A 313 18.81 -1.41 0.84
N MET A 314 17.95 -0.67 0.12
CA MET A 314 17.38 0.59 0.61
C MET A 314 16.58 0.39 1.90
N GLY A 315 15.76 -0.67 1.96
CA GLY A 315 15.00 -1.04 3.15
C GLY A 315 15.88 -1.24 4.38
N GLN A 316 17.00 -1.95 4.24
CA GLN A 316 17.98 -2.10 5.32
C GLN A 316 18.65 -0.78 5.68
N GLY A 317 19.00 0.07 4.71
CA GLY A 317 19.56 1.40 4.98
C GLY A 317 18.61 2.27 5.83
N ARG A 318 17.31 2.29 5.48
CA ARG A 318 16.29 3.01 6.23
C ARG A 318 16.10 2.43 7.65
N ARG A 319 16.10 1.11 7.78
CA ARG A 319 15.98 0.41 9.06
C ARG A 319 17.17 0.65 9.99
N ALA A 320 18.38 0.63 9.45
CA ALA A 320 19.59 0.95 10.20
C ALA A 320 19.57 2.42 10.65
N ALA A 321 19.13 3.36 9.81
CA ALA A 321 19.04 4.77 10.19
C ALA A 321 18.11 5.00 11.40
N PHE A 322 17.00 4.27 11.47
CA PHE A 322 16.10 4.31 12.63
C PHE A 322 16.77 3.81 13.92
N HIS A 323 17.47 2.67 13.87
CA HIS A 323 18.12 2.12 15.06
C HIS A 323 19.35 2.92 15.49
N ILE A 324 20.12 3.46 14.54
CA ILE A 324 21.23 4.38 14.83
C ILE A 324 20.73 5.64 15.53
N ASP A 325 19.64 6.26 15.05
CA ASP A 325 19.03 7.42 15.72
C ASP A 325 18.62 7.11 17.16
N ARG A 326 18.06 5.92 17.41
CA ARG A 326 17.68 5.50 18.76
C ARG A 326 18.90 5.26 19.65
N MET A 327 19.92 4.58 19.14
CA MET A 327 21.18 4.35 19.85
C MET A 327 21.83 5.68 20.25
N LEU A 328 21.98 6.62 19.31
CA LEU A 328 22.62 7.92 19.54
C LEU A 328 21.84 8.80 20.52
N ARG A 329 20.54 8.57 20.69
CA ARG A 329 19.67 9.22 21.68
C ARG A 329 19.55 8.48 23.01
N GLY A 330 20.23 7.34 23.18
CA GLY A 330 20.14 6.52 24.38
C GLY A 330 18.77 5.85 24.58
N LYS A 331 18.01 5.60 23.50
CA LYS A 331 16.72 4.91 23.53
C LYS A 331 16.90 3.40 23.30
N SER A 332 15.95 2.59 23.83
CA SER A 332 15.95 1.13 23.60
C SER A 332 15.92 0.79 22.11
N LEU A 333 16.72 -0.19 21.69
CA LEU A 333 16.69 -0.75 20.33
C LEU A 333 15.65 -1.85 20.14
N ASP A 334 15.08 -2.35 21.23
CA ASP A 334 14.03 -3.39 21.22
C ASP A 334 12.67 -2.77 20.89
N VAL A 335 12.54 -2.33 19.64
CA VAL A 335 11.32 -1.77 19.06
C VAL A 335 11.22 -2.20 17.61
N CYS A 336 10.00 -2.41 17.12
CA CYS A 336 9.80 -2.70 15.70
C CYS A 336 10.05 -1.44 14.86
N PHE A 337 10.82 -1.57 13.77
CA PHE A 337 11.13 -0.47 12.84
C PHE A 337 9.89 0.02 12.07
N ALA A 338 8.98 -0.89 11.74
CA ALA A 338 7.72 -0.59 11.09
C ALA A 338 6.67 -1.56 11.61
N ASP A 339 5.60 -1.06 12.22
CA ASP A 339 4.45 -1.86 12.55
C ASP A 339 3.90 -2.48 11.27
N GLN A 340 3.92 -3.81 11.16
CA GLN A 340 3.22 -4.48 10.09
C GLN A 340 1.71 -4.31 10.34
N LEU A 341 1.05 -3.64 9.40
CA LEU A 341 -0.42 -3.65 9.36
C LEU A 341 -0.90 -5.10 9.25
N GLU A 342 -2.03 -5.42 9.89
CA GLU A 342 -2.64 -6.73 9.72
C GLU A 342 -2.91 -6.99 8.23
N VAL A 343 -2.31 -8.05 7.71
CA VAL A 343 -2.46 -8.43 6.31
C VAL A 343 -3.76 -9.20 6.18
N THR A 344 -4.69 -8.69 5.37
CA THR A 344 -5.90 -9.43 5.00
C THR A 344 -5.55 -10.65 4.13
N ASP A 345 -6.32 -11.72 4.28
CA ASP A 345 -6.12 -12.94 3.50
C ASP A 345 -6.25 -12.66 1.99
N LYS A 346 -5.26 -13.12 1.21
CA LYS A 346 -5.20 -12.92 -0.24
C LYS A 346 -6.47 -13.42 -0.94
N LYS A 347 -7.04 -14.54 -0.48
CA LYS A 347 -8.25 -15.11 -1.06
C LYS A 347 -9.43 -14.17 -0.86
N ASN A 348 -9.59 -13.60 0.34
CA ASN A 348 -10.65 -12.63 0.62
C ASN A 348 -10.55 -11.38 -0.26
N VAL A 349 -9.34 -10.93 -0.63
CA VAL A 349 -9.18 -9.81 -1.58
C VAL A 349 -9.59 -10.23 -2.99
N LEU A 350 -9.13 -11.39 -3.45
CA LEU A 350 -9.42 -11.88 -4.79
C LEU A 350 -10.90 -12.22 -4.98
N GLU A 351 -11.58 -12.73 -3.95
CA GLU A 351 -13.02 -13.01 -3.96
C GLU A 351 -13.86 -11.74 -4.22
N ARG A 352 -13.40 -10.55 -3.80
CA ARG A 352 -14.07 -9.26 -4.14
C ARG A 352 -14.13 -9.00 -5.64
N THR A 353 -13.20 -9.59 -6.38
CA THR A 353 -12.96 -9.31 -7.80
C THR A 353 -13.46 -10.42 -8.72
N GLU A 354 -14.08 -11.48 -8.17
CA GLU A 354 -14.53 -12.66 -8.95
C GLU A 354 -15.50 -12.31 -10.09
N ASN A 355 -16.26 -11.23 -9.95
CA ASN A 355 -17.22 -10.77 -10.96
C ASN A 355 -16.71 -9.58 -11.82
N TRP A 356 -15.43 -9.21 -11.71
CA TRP A 356 -14.89 -8.06 -12.43
C TRP A 356 -14.37 -8.47 -13.81
N GLU A 357 -14.66 -7.64 -14.80
CA GLU A 357 -14.15 -7.87 -16.16
C GLU A 357 -12.65 -7.53 -16.21
N THR A 358 -11.82 -8.51 -16.57
CA THR A 358 -10.37 -8.28 -16.72
C THR A 358 -10.10 -7.65 -18.08
N VAL A 359 -9.70 -6.38 -18.07
CA VAL A 359 -9.22 -5.70 -19.29
C VAL A 359 -7.70 -5.87 -19.45
N LYS A 360 -7.23 -5.85 -20.70
CA LYS A 360 -5.80 -6.04 -21.00
C LYS A 360 -4.97 -4.81 -20.59
N PRO A 361 -3.74 -5.01 -20.08
CA PRO A 361 -2.82 -3.92 -19.84
C PRO A 361 -2.32 -3.30 -21.15
N VAL A 362 -1.96 -2.03 -21.11
CA VAL A 362 -1.26 -1.32 -22.18
C VAL A 362 0.16 -1.88 -22.27
N SER A 363 0.59 -2.26 -23.47
CA SER A 363 1.99 -2.61 -23.70
C SER A 363 2.85 -1.36 -23.56
N VAL A 364 3.94 -1.45 -22.79
CA VAL A 364 4.93 -0.38 -22.73
C VAL A 364 5.53 -0.22 -24.14
N PRO A 365 5.54 1.00 -24.71
CA PRO A 365 6.18 1.20 -26.01
C PRO A 365 7.69 1.05 -25.87
N GLU A 366 8.30 0.30 -26.79
CA GLU A 366 9.73 0.02 -26.78
C GLU A 366 10.35 0.28 -28.16
N ARG A 367 11.65 0.63 -28.19
CA ARG A 367 12.43 0.66 -29.43
C ARG A 367 12.49 -0.74 -30.05
N PRO A 368 12.51 -0.88 -31.39
CA PRO A 368 12.65 -2.18 -32.03
C PRO A 368 14.05 -2.77 -31.79
N PRO A 369 14.22 -4.11 -31.77
CA PRO A 369 15.48 -4.76 -31.38
C PRO A 369 16.74 -4.30 -32.14
N HIS A 370 16.60 -4.03 -33.45
CA HIS A 370 17.71 -3.58 -34.29
C HIS A 370 18.22 -2.17 -33.94
N GLU A 371 17.39 -1.32 -33.32
CA GLU A 371 17.80 -0.01 -32.78
C GLU A 371 18.34 -0.15 -31.36
N ARG A 372 17.79 -1.07 -30.55
CA ARG A 372 18.27 -1.35 -29.18
C ARG A 372 19.76 -1.67 -29.17
N ILE A 373 20.23 -2.47 -30.12
CA ILE A 373 21.64 -2.87 -30.24
C ILE A 373 22.55 -1.78 -30.81
N GLN A 374 22.05 -0.61 -31.21
CA GLN A 374 22.87 0.47 -31.77
C GLN A 374 23.09 1.62 -30.78
N SER A 375 22.41 1.60 -29.63
CA SER A 375 22.43 2.71 -28.66
C SER A 375 22.49 2.23 -27.21
N PHE A 376 23.03 3.09 -26.35
CA PHE A 376 23.00 2.95 -24.89
C PHE A 376 21.91 3.82 -24.23
N GLU A 377 21.07 4.47 -25.03
CA GLU A 377 19.88 5.16 -24.53
C GLU A 377 18.82 4.17 -24.04
N THR A 378 17.91 4.65 -23.19
CA THR A 378 16.75 3.87 -22.73
C THR A 378 15.92 3.40 -23.91
N TYR A 379 15.57 2.11 -23.89
CA TYR A 379 14.78 1.48 -24.95
C TYR A 379 13.28 1.46 -24.64
N GLU A 380 12.90 1.60 -23.37
CA GLU A 380 11.50 1.74 -22.92
C GLU A 380 11.10 3.21 -22.98
N PHE A 381 9.92 3.49 -23.52
CA PHE A 381 9.32 4.82 -23.54
C PHE A 381 8.26 4.97 -22.44
N PRO A 382 8.02 6.19 -21.93
CA PRO A 382 6.88 6.44 -21.06
C PRO A 382 5.56 6.12 -21.78
N LEU A 383 4.55 5.72 -21.01
CA LEU A 383 3.19 5.58 -21.52
C LEU A 383 2.68 6.92 -22.07
N SER A 384 1.88 6.88 -23.14
CA SER A 384 1.10 8.04 -23.57
C SER A 384 0.11 8.45 -22.47
N GLU A 385 -0.36 9.70 -22.48
CA GLU A 385 -1.37 10.15 -21.52
C GLU A 385 -2.63 9.26 -21.56
N GLU A 386 -3.07 8.87 -22.76
CA GLU A 386 -4.19 7.95 -22.97
C GLU A 386 -3.90 6.57 -22.35
N GLY A 387 -2.71 6.01 -22.59
CA GLY A 387 -2.31 4.73 -22.00
C GLY A 387 -2.18 4.78 -20.48
N ALA A 388 -1.67 5.88 -19.93
CA ALA A 388 -1.59 6.09 -18.47
C ALA A 388 -2.98 6.22 -17.84
N ARG A 389 -3.91 6.94 -18.48
CA ARG A 389 -5.31 7.02 -18.05
C ARG A 389 -6.00 5.67 -18.15
N TRP A 390 -5.74 4.89 -19.21
CA TRP A 390 -6.27 3.54 -19.34
C TRP A 390 -5.78 2.63 -18.20
N GLU A 391 -4.47 2.59 -17.93
CA GLU A 391 -3.93 1.82 -16.80
C GLU A 391 -4.50 2.27 -15.45
N ALA A 392 -4.69 3.58 -15.25
CA ALA A 392 -5.33 4.09 -14.03
C ALA A 392 -6.80 3.64 -13.90
N ASN A 393 -7.56 3.65 -15.00
CA ASN A 393 -8.96 3.18 -15.02
C ASN A 393 -9.09 1.64 -14.96
N ARG A 394 -8.02 0.90 -15.26
CA ARG A 394 -7.94 -0.55 -15.06
C ARG A 394 -7.78 -0.93 -13.58
N CYS A 395 -7.52 0.03 -12.69
CA CYS A 395 -7.38 -0.24 -11.27
C CYS A 395 -8.65 -0.90 -10.74
N LEU A 396 -8.51 -2.13 -10.28
CA LEU A 396 -9.61 -2.98 -9.86
C LEU A 396 -10.21 -2.44 -8.54
N ASP A 397 -9.38 -1.99 -7.60
CA ASP A 397 -9.81 -1.53 -6.28
C ASP A 397 -9.13 -0.18 -5.96
N CYS A 398 -9.77 0.93 -6.33
CA CYS A 398 -9.35 2.24 -5.87
C CYS A 398 -9.66 2.34 -4.37
N ALA A 399 -8.66 2.05 -3.53
CA ALA A 399 -8.80 2.21 -2.10
C ALA A 399 -9.36 3.62 -1.78
N ASP A 400 -10.44 3.70 -0.99
CA ASP A 400 -11.06 4.96 -0.55
C ASP A 400 -10.05 5.92 0.12
N CYS A 401 -8.95 5.36 0.62
CA CYS A 401 -7.81 6.08 1.17
C CYS A 401 -6.54 5.78 0.36
N SER A 402 -5.93 6.81 -0.23
CA SER A 402 -4.62 6.72 -0.90
C SER A 402 -3.42 6.80 0.06
N GLN A 403 -3.68 6.79 1.37
CA GLN A 403 -2.67 6.91 2.44
C GLN A 403 -1.75 8.15 2.30
N CYS A 404 -2.26 9.24 1.72
CA CYS A 404 -1.50 10.48 1.55
C CYS A 404 -1.13 11.19 2.86
N GLN A 405 -1.67 10.74 4.00
CA GLN A 405 -1.51 11.32 5.35
C GLN A 405 -1.99 12.77 5.52
N GLU A 406 -2.59 13.39 4.51
CA GLU A 406 -3.12 14.76 4.63
C GLU A 406 -4.15 14.89 5.75
N CYS A 407 -4.98 13.86 5.97
CA CYS A 407 -5.93 13.85 7.08
C CYS A 407 -5.25 13.99 8.45
N VAL A 408 -4.07 13.40 8.66
CA VAL A 408 -3.28 13.55 9.90
C VAL A 408 -2.73 14.96 9.99
N ASN A 409 -2.15 15.47 8.89
CA ASN A 409 -1.53 16.81 8.86
C ASN A 409 -2.54 17.95 9.13
N VAL A 410 -3.77 17.82 8.64
CA VAL A 410 -4.82 18.85 8.82
C VAL A 410 -5.64 18.67 10.09
N CYS A 411 -5.48 17.56 10.83
CA CYS A 411 -6.28 17.27 12.00
C CYS A 411 -5.89 18.20 13.17
N PRO A 412 -6.74 19.16 13.59
CA PRO A 412 -6.38 20.08 14.66
C PRO A 412 -6.42 19.43 16.05
N ALA A 413 -7.04 18.24 16.16
CA ALA A 413 -7.24 17.51 17.41
C ALA A 413 -6.22 16.37 17.60
N ASP A 414 -5.29 16.19 16.65
CA ASP A 414 -4.32 15.09 16.64
C ASP A 414 -4.97 13.71 16.90
N CYS A 415 -6.20 13.49 16.42
CA CYS A 415 -7.00 12.32 16.75
C CYS A 415 -6.89 11.18 15.73
N ILE A 416 -6.14 11.37 14.64
CA ILE A 416 -5.96 10.38 13.58
C ILE A 416 -4.60 9.74 13.74
N ASP A 417 -4.58 8.48 14.17
CA ASP A 417 -3.39 7.64 14.21
C ASP A 417 -3.63 6.35 13.42
N PHE A 418 -2.98 6.25 12.26
CA PHE A 418 -3.03 5.06 11.41
C PHE A 418 -2.37 3.83 12.04
N ASN A 419 -1.60 4.01 13.13
CA ASN A 419 -0.94 2.93 13.85
C ASN A 419 -1.71 2.52 15.12
N MET A 420 -2.87 3.13 15.39
CA MET A 420 -3.69 2.78 16.55
C MET A 420 -4.16 1.32 16.44
N LYS A 421 -3.86 0.51 17.46
CA LYS A 421 -4.25 -0.91 17.53
C LYS A 421 -5.40 -1.10 18.51
N PRO A 422 -6.24 -2.13 18.33
CA PRO A 422 -7.22 -2.50 19.34
C PRO A 422 -6.51 -2.85 20.65
N GLU A 423 -6.87 -2.17 21.74
CA GLU A 423 -6.35 -2.46 23.07
C GLU A 423 -7.46 -3.00 23.97
N LEU A 424 -7.20 -4.15 24.59
CA LEU A 424 -8.08 -4.68 25.62
C LEU A 424 -7.70 -4.05 26.97
N MET A 425 -8.53 -3.12 27.43
CA MET A 425 -8.38 -2.50 28.73
C MET A 425 -9.28 -3.18 29.77
N GLN A 426 -8.73 -3.46 30.95
CA GLN A 426 -9.47 -3.99 32.09
C GLN A 426 -9.70 -2.90 33.12
N PHE A 427 -10.97 -2.63 33.43
CA PHE A 427 -11.37 -1.66 34.44
C PHE A 427 -12.12 -2.34 35.59
N ARG A 428 -11.80 -1.96 36.83
CA ARG A 428 -12.59 -2.33 37.99
C ARG A 428 -13.57 -1.20 38.29
N VAL A 429 -14.85 -1.41 37.97
CA VAL A 429 -15.93 -0.43 38.14
C VAL A 429 -17.02 -0.96 39.05
N GLY A 430 -17.72 -0.07 39.76
CA GLY A 430 -18.82 -0.45 40.65
C GLY A 430 -20.15 -0.67 39.92
N SER A 431 -20.32 -0.10 38.74
CA SER A 431 -21.51 -0.24 37.88
C SER A 431 -21.13 0.11 36.44
N VAL A 432 -21.93 -0.37 35.48
CA VAL A 432 -21.74 -0.16 34.04
C VAL A 432 -23.01 0.46 33.46
N VAL A 433 -22.83 1.51 32.63
CA VAL A 433 -23.91 2.08 31.82
C VAL A 433 -23.68 1.71 30.35
N MET A 434 -24.65 1.02 29.76
CA MET A 434 -24.63 0.58 28.37
C MET A 434 -25.37 1.60 27.50
N ALA A 435 -24.63 2.25 26.61
CA ALA A 435 -25.13 3.24 25.65
C ALA A 435 -24.69 2.90 24.22
N THR A 436 -24.69 1.61 23.86
CA THR A 436 -24.19 1.07 22.58
C THR A 436 -25.07 1.41 21.37
N GLY A 437 -26.16 2.16 21.56
CA GLY A 437 -26.91 2.74 20.46
C GLY A 437 -27.82 1.77 19.72
N PHE A 438 -27.94 1.97 18.41
CA PHE A 438 -28.78 1.24 17.47
C PHE A 438 -28.00 0.92 16.20
N GLU A 439 -28.54 0.05 15.36
CA GLU A 439 -28.05 -0.20 14.00
C GLU A 439 -28.96 0.48 12.97
N ILE A 440 -28.40 0.91 11.84
CA ILE A 440 -29.20 1.45 10.74
C ILE A 440 -29.70 0.28 9.89
N MET A 441 -30.98 0.30 9.54
CA MET A 441 -31.57 -0.70 8.65
C MET A 441 -30.90 -0.62 7.28
N ASP A 442 -30.36 -1.75 6.80
CA ASP A 442 -29.76 -1.87 5.48
C ASP A 442 -30.82 -1.75 4.37
N PRO A 443 -30.86 -0.62 3.64
CA PRO A 443 -31.85 -0.38 2.59
C PRO A 443 -31.74 -1.34 1.39
N THR A 444 -30.59 -2.01 1.18
CA THR A 444 -30.43 -2.97 0.07
C THR A 444 -31.34 -4.18 0.21
N ARG A 445 -31.79 -4.47 1.44
CA ARG A 445 -32.79 -5.51 1.74
C ARG A 445 -34.16 -5.25 1.12
N LYS A 446 -34.40 -4.02 0.62
CA LYS A 446 -35.60 -3.62 -0.11
C LYS A 446 -35.26 -3.28 -1.57
N ASP A 447 -34.99 -4.34 -2.32
CA ASP A 447 -34.69 -4.34 -3.76
C ASP A 447 -35.60 -3.42 -4.60
N LEU A 448 -36.91 -3.44 -4.34
CA LEU A 448 -37.89 -2.65 -5.08
C LEU A 448 -37.70 -1.13 -4.96
N LEU A 449 -36.97 -0.64 -3.96
CA LEU A 449 -36.66 0.79 -3.81
C LEU A 449 -35.35 1.18 -4.49
N GLY A 450 -34.61 0.23 -5.07
CA GLY A 450 -33.49 0.51 -5.96
C GLY A 450 -32.21 1.06 -5.30
N TYR A 451 -32.10 1.07 -3.97
CA TYR A 451 -30.88 1.54 -3.31
C TYR A 451 -29.66 0.66 -3.65
N GLY A 452 -28.56 1.29 -4.05
CA GLY A 452 -27.33 0.62 -4.47
C GLY A 452 -27.33 0.13 -5.92
N VAL A 453 -28.47 0.17 -6.61
CA VAL A 453 -28.60 -0.14 -8.05
C VAL A 453 -28.90 1.12 -8.85
N LEU A 454 -29.83 1.94 -8.35
CA LEU A 454 -30.21 3.22 -8.95
C LEU A 454 -29.33 4.32 -8.37
N PRO A 455 -28.62 5.10 -9.22
CA PRO A 455 -27.59 6.03 -8.75
C PRO A 455 -28.16 7.20 -7.93
N ASP A 456 -29.39 7.66 -8.24
CA ASP A 456 -30.02 8.81 -7.59
C ASP A 456 -31.01 8.43 -6.47
N VAL A 457 -30.86 7.22 -5.92
CA VAL A 457 -31.54 6.79 -4.69
C VAL A 457 -30.54 6.79 -3.54
N ILE A 458 -30.68 7.75 -2.63
CA ILE A 458 -29.81 7.92 -1.46
C ILE A 458 -30.59 7.70 -0.16
N THR A 459 -29.89 7.64 0.96
CA THR A 459 -30.45 7.55 2.31
C THR A 459 -30.43 8.91 3.01
N GLY A 460 -31.23 9.02 4.08
CA GLY A 460 -31.21 10.19 4.95
C GLY A 460 -29.80 10.61 5.39
N PRO A 461 -28.94 9.72 5.95
CA PRO A 461 -27.57 10.08 6.34
C PRO A 461 -26.69 10.61 5.19
N GLN A 462 -26.87 10.09 3.97
CA GLN A 462 -26.16 10.63 2.79
C GLN A 462 -26.63 12.03 2.46
N LEU A 463 -27.94 12.30 2.53
CA LEU A 463 -28.48 13.64 2.36
C LEU A 463 -27.95 14.60 3.45
N ASP A 464 -27.85 14.17 4.71
CA ASP A 464 -27.27 14.98 5.79
C ASP A 464 -25.82 15.36 5.49
N ARG A 465 -25.03 14.46 4.88
CA ARG A 465 -23.66 14.78 4.45
C ARG A 465 -23.64 15.86 3.37
N LEU A 466 -24.60 15.86 2.45
CA LEU A 466 -24.76 16.88 1.40
C LEU A 466 -25.28 18.21 1.98
N LEU A 467 -26.10 18.18 3.02
CA LEU A 467 -26.66 19.38 3.66
C LEU A 467 -25.75 20.02 4.72
N SER A 468 -24.74 19.30 5.22
CA SER A 468 -23.83 19.78 6.27
C SER A 468 -23.15 21.11 5.90
N PRO A 469 -22.87 22.02 6.85
CA PRO A 469 -22.03 23.20 6.59
C PRO A 469 -20.63 22.86 6.07
N THR A 470 -20.09 21.70 6.47
CA THR A 470 -18.79 21.16 6.03
C THR A 470 -18.93 20.13 4.90
N ARG A 471 -20.02 20.24 4.13
CA ARG A 471 -20.35 19.34 3.01
C ARG A 471 -19.21 19.22 2.00
N PRO A 472 -19.09 18.06 1.33
CA PRO A 472 -18.06 17.84 0.31
C PRO A 472 -18.26 18.71 -0.93
N TYR A 473 -19.50 19.13 -1.20
CA TYR A 473 -19.87 19.94 -2.36
C TYR A 473 -20.62 21.18 -1.90
N ASN A 474 -20.45 22.32 -2.56
CA ASN A 474 -21.14 23.56 -2.19
C ASN A 474 -22.66 23.58 -2.47
N GLY A 475 -23.29 22.43 -2.75
CA GLY A 475 -24.73 22.26 -2.96
C GLY A 475 -25.19 20.81 -2.78
N VAL A 476 -26.50 20.56 -2.89
CA VAL A 476 -27.08 19.21 -2.92
C VAL A 476 -27.05 18.72 -4.36
N LEU A 477 -26.20 17.74 -4.64
CA LEU A 477 -25.96 17.25 -6.00
C LEU A 477 -26.45 15.80 -6.15
N ARG A 478 -26.94 15.47 -7.34
CA ARG A 478 -27.26 14.11 -7.75
C ARG A 478 -25.98 13.26 -7.88
N PRO A 479 -25.95 12.04 -7.32
CA PRO A 479 -24.80 11.15 -7.49
C PRO A 479 -24.54 10.74 -8.94
N SER A 480 -25.56 10.64 -9.80
CA SER A 480 -25.39 10.18 -11.19
C SER A 480 -24.63 11.15 -12.09
N ASP A 481 -24.93 12.45 -12.00
CA ASP A 481 -24.42 13.46 -12.94
C ASP A 481 -23.89 14.74 -12.29
N GLY A 482 -23.92 14.83 -10.95
CA GLY A 482 -23.39 15.96 -10.20
C GLY A 482 -24.20 17.25 -10.34
N LYS A 483 -25.43 17.22 -10.86
CA LYS A 483 -26.28 18.41 -11.00
C LYS A 483 -27.22 18.57 -9.80
N GLU A 484 -27.70 19.80 -9.61
CA GLU A 484 -28.74 20.08 -8.61
C GLU A 484 -30.08 19.47 -9.05
N PRO A 485 -30.80 18.77 -8.16
CA PRO A 485 -32.12 18.24 -8.47
C PRO A 485 -33.20 19.33 -8.42
N GLU A 486 -34.09 19.35 -9.41
CA GLU A 486 -35.25 20.24 -9.43
C GLU A 486 -36.44 19.65 -8.65
N SER A 487 -36.45 18.33 -8.45
CA SER A 487 -37.53 17.62 -7.76
C SER A 487 -36.98 16.51 -6.87
N ILE A 488 -37.31 16.54 -5.57
CA ILE A 488 -36.80 15.60 -4.57
C ILE A 488 -37.95 14.88 -3.88
N ALA A 489 -37.91 13.54 -3.88
CA ALA A 489 -38.81 12.70 -3.11
C ALA A 489 -38.14 12.22 -1.82
N ILE A 490 -38.80 12.38 -0.68
CA ILE A 490 -38.43 11.71 0.57
C ILE A 490 -39.45 10.62 0.87
N VAL A 491 -38.99 9.37 0.92
CA VAL A 491 -39.85 8.21 1.17
C VAL A 491 -39.77 7.85 2.65
N LEU A 492 -40.86 8.06 3.38
CA LEU A 492 -40.95 7.65 4.78
C LEU A 492 -41.17 6.15 4.92
N CYS A 493 -40.75 5.63 6.08
CA CYS A 493 -40.91 4.24 6.46
C CYS A 493 -40.20 3.25 5.50
N SER A 494 -39.11 3.66 4.84
CA SER A 494 -38.27 2.74 4.06
C SER A 494 -37.71 1.66 4.99
N GLY A 495 -38.26 0.46 4.88
CA GLY A 495 -37.92 -0.68 5.75
C GLY A 495 -38.41 -0.59 7.20
N SER A 496 -39.22 0.41 7.57
CA SER A 496 -39.89 0.48 8.88
C SER A 496 -41.36 0.08 8.74
N ARG A 497 -41.91 -0.65 9.71
CA ARG A 497 -43.27 -1.22 9.64
C ARG A 497 -43.47 -2.03 8.35
N ASP A 498 -42.45 -2.79 7.97
CA ASP A 498 -42.41 -3.55 6.72
C ASP A 498 -42.23 -5.05 6.99
N GLN A 499 -43.30 -5.82 6.76
CA GLN A 499 -43.29 -7.26 6.93
C GLN A 499 -42.45 -7.98 5.88
N THR A 500 -42.22 -7.41 4.69
CA THR A 500 -41.47 -8.10 3.64
C THR A 500 -40.00 -8.31 4.00
N ILE A 501 -39.46 -7.51 4.92
CA ILE A 501 -38.10 -7.64 5.46
C ILE A 501 -38.10 -8.02 6.95
N CYS A 502 -39.24 -8.51 7.45
CA CYS A 502 -39.45 -8.92 8.85
C CYS A 502 -39.16 -7.81 9.87
N ASN A 503 -39.41 -6.54 9.54
CA ASN A 503 -39.23 -5.43 10.48
C ASN A 503 -40.58 -4.77 10.85
N PRO A 504 -41.22 -5.18 11.96
CA PRO A 504 -42.48 -4.59 12.38
C PRO A 504 -42.31 -3.20 13.02
N LEU A 505 -41.07 -2.76 13.29
CA LEU A 505 -40.80 -1.59 14.12
C LEU A 505 -40.98 -0.28 13.35
N CYS A 506 -41.52 0.71 14.05
CA CYS A 506 -41.43 2.12 13.67
C CYS A 506 -40.19 2.71 14.34
N CYS A 507 -39.30 3.34 13.58
CA CYS A 507 -38.11 4.01 14.13
C CYS A 507 -38.44 5.26 14.97
N ARG A 508 -39.71 5.68 15.01
CA ARG A 508 -40.28 6.77 15.82
C ARG A 508 -39.74 8.18 15.49
N ILE A 509 -38.52 8.33 15.00
CA ILE A 509 -37.89 9.62 14.69
C ILE A 509 -37.93 9.98 13.21
N GLY A 510 -38.15 9.00 12.31
CA GLY A 510 -37.99 9.17 10.86
C GLY A 510 -38.89 10.26 10.27
N CYS A 511 -40.11 10.44 10.80
CA CYS A 511 -41.02 11.50 10.35
C CYS A 511 -40.43 12.89 10.57
N MET A 512 -39.96 13.18 11.79
CA MET A 512 -39.41 14.50 12.14
C MET A 512 -38.07 14.74 11.48
N TYR A 513 -37.25 13.69 11.36
CA TYR A 513 -35.99 13.72 10.64
C TYR A 513 -36.18 14.12 9.18
N ALA A 514 -37.10 13.46 8.46
CA ALA A 514 -37.41 13.79 7.06
C ALA A 514 -37.98 15.20 6.89
N ILE A 515 -38.84 15.65 7.81
CA ILE A 515 -39.42 17.01 7.76
C ILE A 515 -38.32 18.06 7.97
N LYS A 516 -37.39 17.83 8.90
CA LYS A 516 -36.22 18.68 9.09
C LYS A 516 -35.37 18.72 7.81
N GLN A 517 -35.10 17.57 7.19
CA GLN A 517 -34.35 17.49 5.94
C GLN A 517 -35.04 18.26 4.82
N ALA A 518 -36.37 18.15 4.70
CA ALA A 518 -37.13 18.91 3.71
C ALA A 518 -37.01 20.43 3.92
N GLN A 519 -37.12 20.93 5.16
CA GLN A 519 -36.92 22.35 5.44
C GLN A 519 -35.50 22.83 5.11
N LEU A 520 -34.48 22.02 5.43
CA LEU A 520 -33.09 22.32 5.10
C LEU A 520 -32.86 22.34 3.58
N ILE A 521 -33.49 21.42 2.84
CA ILE A 521 -33.49 21.45 1.37
C ILE A 521 -34.13 22.73 0.87
N MET A 522 -35.29 23.15 1.38
CA MET A 522 -35.94 24.40 0.94
C MET A 522 -35.04 25.64 1.17
N GLY A 523 -34.17 25.61 2.17
CA GLY A 523 -33.16 26.66 2.37
C GLY A 523 -31.96 26.56 1.41
N ALA A 524 -31.52 25.33 1.10
CA ALA A 524 -30.37 25.08 0.23
C ALA A 524 -30.69 25.18 -1.27
N LEU A 525 -31.90 24.77 -1.67
CA LEU A 525 -32.44 24.73 -3.02
C LEU A 525 -33.86 25.35 -3.02
N PRO A 526 -34.00 26.68 -2.99
CA PRO A 526 -35.30 27.35 -2.83
C PRO A 526 -36.31 27.11 -3.97
N ILE A 527 -35.84 26.65 -5.13
CA ILE A 527 -36.65 26.40 -6.32
C ILE A 527 -37.07 24.92 -6.41
N ALA A 528 -36.43 24.02 -5.66
CA ALA A 528 -36.67 22.58 -5.81
C ALA A 528 -38.02 22.16 -5.22
N ASP A 529 -38.73 21.31 -5.95
CA ASP A 529 -39.98 20.70 -5.50
C ASP A 529 -39.70 19.54 -4.55
N VAL A 530 -39.95 19.74 -3.25
CA VAL A 530 -39.77 18.70 -2.23
C VAL A 530 -41.10 18.00 -1.94
N THR A 531 -41.12 16.68 -2.06
CA THR A 531 -42.31 15.85 -1.77
C THR A 531 -41.98 14.76 -0.75
N ILE A 532 -42.73 14.70 0.35
CA ILE A 532 -42.66 13.64 1.35
C ILE A 532 -43.80 12.64 1.14
N TYR A 533 -43.44 11.39 0.87
CA TYR A 533 -44.37 10.26 0.77
C TYR A 533 -44.49 9.56 2.11
N TYR A 534 -45.71 9.41 2.63
CA TYR A 534 -45.92 8.89 3.98
C TYR A 534 -47.18 8.03 4.11
N ILE A 535 -47.15 7.07 5.02
CA ILE A 535 -48.35 6.31 5.43
C ILE A 535 -49.04 7.08 6.57
N ASP A 536 -48.30 7.34 7.64
CA ASP A 536 -48.72 8.15 8.80
C ASP A 536 -47.57 9.10 9.19
N ILE A 537 -47.91 10.28 9.68
CA ILE A 537 -46.94 11.21 10.29
C ILE A 537 -47.10 11.13 11.80
N ARG A 538 -45.99 10.86 12.49
CA ARG A 538 -45.92 10.84 13.96
C ARG A 538 -45.11 12.03 14.44
N ALA A 539 -45.80 13.15 14.70
CA ALA A 539 -45.23 14.39 15.23
C ALA A 539 -45.48 14.51 16.75
N PHE A 540 -45.12 13.48 17.53
CA PHE A 540 -45.31 13.50 18.98
C PHE A 540 -44.14 14.23 19.64
N GLY A 541 -44.42 15.14 20.57
CA GLY A 541 -43.40 15.96 21.23
C GLY A 541 -43.79 17.42 21.28
N LYS A 542 -43.04 18.22 22.04
CA LYS A 542 -43.32 19.65 22.16
C LYS A 542 -42.86 20.38 20.89
N GLY A 543 -43.78 21.02 20.17
CA GLY A 543 -43.46 21.84 19.01
C GLY A 543 -43.37 21.09 17.67
N TYR A 544 -43.56 19.77 17.65
CA TYR A 544 -43.37 18.96 16.44
C TYR A 544 -44.55 19.02 15.46
N ASP A 545 -45.77 19.23 15.95
CA ASP A 545 -46.93 19.48 15.09
C ASP A 545 -46.81 20.84 14.40
N GLU A 546 -46.42 21.86 15.16
CA GLU A 546 -46.11 23.19 14.64
C GLU A 546 -44.96 23.14 13.62
N PHE A 547 -43.95 22.30 13.85
CA PHE A 547 -42.85 22.08 12.91
C PHE A 547 -43.30 21.45 11.60
N TYR A 548 -44.21 20.48 11.67
CA TYR A 548 -44.86 19.88 10.50
C TYR A 548 -45.67 20.92 9.72
N GLU A 549 -46.52 21.70 10.39
CA GLU A 549 -47.32 22.75 9.76
C GLU A 549 -46.45 23.86 9.16
N GLN A 550 -45.34 24.22 9.79
CA GLN A 550 -44.35 25.15 9.21
C GLN A 550 -43.74 24.60 7.92
N ALA A 551 -43.34 23.32 7.88
CA ALA A 551 -42.81 22.72 6.65
C ALA A 551 -43.85 22.74 5.51
N ARG A 552 -45.13 22.50 5.82
CA ARG A 552 -46.23 22.65 4.84
C ARG A 552 -46.35 24.09 4.35
N ALA A 553 -46.31 25.07 5.27
CA ALA A 553 -46.39 26.49 4.93
C ALA A 553 -45.19 26.96 4.08
N MET A 554 -44.02 26.32 4.21
CA MET A 554 -42.84 26.56 3.37
C MET A 554 -42.96 25.99 1.94
N GLY A 555 -44.00 25.21 1.64
CA GLY A 555 -44.24 24.63 0.31
C GLY A 555 -43.83 23.17 0.16
N VAL A 556 -43.47 22.47 1.24
CA VAL A 556 -43.20 21.02 1.17
C VAL A 556 -44.49 20.27 0.87
N ASN A 557 -44.48 19.44 -0.18
CA ASN A 557 -45.63 18.64 -0.56
C ASN A 557 -45.70 17.37 0.29
N PHE A 558 -46.86 17.09 0.87
CA PHE A 558 -47.10 15.88 1.65
C PHE A 558 -48.09 14.99 0.93
N VAL A 559 -47.63 13.82 0.49
CA VAL A 559 -48.45 12.83 -0.21
C VAL A 559 -48.67 11.64 0.71
N LYS A 560 -49.90 11.45 1.15
CA LYS A 560 -50.26 10.26 1.94
C LYS A 560 -50.38 9.07 0.99
N GLY A 561 -49.32 8.27 0.93
CA GLY A 561 -49.24 7.10 0.09
C GLY A 561 -48.05 6.23 0.41
N LYS A 562 -48.19 4.93 0.15
CA LYS A 562 -47.12 3.95 0.33
C LYS A 562 -46.43 3.71 -1.02
N VAL A 563 -45.14 4.04 -1.09
CA VAL A 563 -44.31 3.73 -2.27
C VAL A 563 -44.09 2.22 -2.32
N ALA A 564 -44.40 1.62 -3.45
CA ALA A 564 -44.28 0.19 -3.70
C ALA A 564 -42.94 -0.17 -4.36
N ARG A 565 -42.54 0.62 -5.38
CA ARG A 565 -41.27 0.45 -6.10
C ARG A 565 -40.80 1.75 -6.74
N ILE A 566 -39.53 1.78 -7.14
CA ILE A 566 -38.88 2.86 -7.86
C ILE A 566 -38.21 2.29 -9.10
N ASP A 567 -38.53 2.85 -10.27
CA ASP A 567 -37.92 2.49 -11.55
C ASP A 567 -37.16 3.70 -12.12
N GLN A 568 -36.05 3.47 -12.83
CA GLN A 568 -35.35 4.54 -13.57
C GLN A 568 -35.90 4.64 -14.99
N LEU A 569 -36.24 5.85 -15.40
CA LEU A 569 -36.71 6.16 -16.75
C LEU A 569 -35.52 6.42 -17.71
N GLU A 570 -35.78 6.34 -19.02
CA GLU A 570 -34.77 6.61 -20.06
C GLU A 570 -34.18 8.03 -19.98
N ASN A 571 -34.94 8.99 -19.43
CA ASN A 571 -34.49 10.37 -19.20
C ASN A 571 -33.61 10.53 -17.95
N GLY A 572 -33.33 9.45 -17.22
CA GLY A 572 -32.54 9.44 -16.00
C GLY A 572 -33.31 9.70 -14.70
N LYS A 573 -34.58 10.14 -14.75
CA LYS A 573 -35.41 10.41 -13.57
C LYS A 573 -35.91 9.13 -12.90
N MET A 574 -36.25 9.23 -11.62
CA MET A 574 -36.79 8.15 -10.81
C MET A 574 -38.33 8.22 -10.80
N ALA A 575 -38.98 7.17 -11.29
CA ALA A 575 -40.43 7.01 -11.26
C ALA A 575 -40.84 6.27 -9.98
N LEU A 576 -41.52 6.97 -9.06
CA LEU A 576 -42.07 6.41 -7.83
C LEU A 576 -43.48 5.89 -8.09
N HIS A 577 -43.68 4.60 -7.89
CA HIS A 577 -44.99 3.96 -7.96
C HIS A 577 -45.57 3.85 -6.54
N PHE A 578 -46.66 4.54 -6.25
CA PHE A 578 -47.25 4.60 -4.91
C PHE A 578 -48.78 4.51 -4.94
N GLU A 579 -49.38 4.06 -3.85
CA GLU A 579 -50.84 4.08 -3.69
C GLU A 579 -51.26 5.39 -3.00
N ASP A 580 -52.10 6.20 -3.64
CA ASP A 580 -52.67 7.42 -3.04
C ASP A 580 -53.81 7.06 -2.07
N MET A 581 -53.60 7.37 -0.78
CA MET A 581 -54.53 7.03 0.31
C MET A 581 -55.51 8.16 0.65
N LEU A 582 -55.38 9.36 0.08
CA LEU A 582 -56.29 10.49 0.34
C LEU A 582 -57.12 10.89 -0.88
N GLY A 583 -56.63 10.64 -2.10
CA GLY A 583 -57.32 10.96 -3.35
C GLY A 583 -58.33 9.89 -3.79
N ARG A 584 -58.29 9.52 -5.07
CA ARG A 584 -59.27 8.59 -5.68
C ARG A 584 -59.05 7.11 -5.32
N GLY A 585 -57.96 6.80 -4.61
CA GLY A 585 -57.46 5.44 -4.44
C GLY A 585 -56.79 4.91 -5.70
N GLY A 586 -55.89 3.93 -5.54
CA GLY A 586 -55.24 3.23 -6.65
C GLY A 586 -53.78 3.66 -6.92
N PRO A 587 -53.09 2.92 -7.82
CA PRO A 587 -51.69 3.14 -8.11
C PRO A 587 -51.49 4.44 -8.89
N GLN A 588 -50.54 5.26 -8.44
CA GLN A 588 -50.08 6.49 -9.05
C GLN A 588 -48.58 6.41 -9.32
N THR A 589 -48.12 7.20 -10.28
CA THR A 589 -46.70 7.32 -10.61
C THR A 589 -46.32 8.80 -10.61
N ARG A 590 -45.20 9.16 -9.98
CA ARG A 590 -44.63 10.51 -10.05
C ARG A 590 -43.12 10.46 -10.24
N GLU A 591 -42.60 11.39 -11.03
CA GLU A 591 -41.18 11.47 -11.38
C GLU A 591 -40.44 12.45 -10.47
N HIS A 592 -39.24 12.07 -10.06
CA HIS A 592 -38.34 12.87 -9.25
C HIS A 592 -36.90 12.74 -9.75
N ASP A 593 -36.11 13.79 -9.54
CA ASP A 593 -34.70 13.81 -9.94
C ASP A 593 -33.82 13.12 -8.90
N LEU A 594 -34.19 13.21 -7.61
CA LEU A 594 -33.48 12.59 -6.50
C LEU A 594 -34.47 11.95 -5.52
N VAL A 595 -34.16 10.75 -5.02
CA VAL A 595 -34.97 10.06 -4.03
C VAL A 595 -34.18 9.80 -2.76
N VAL A 596 -34.78 10.10 -1.62
CA VAL A 596 -34.18 9.98 -0.30
C VAL A 596 -35.00 8.99 0.52
N LEU A 597 -34.38 7.87 0.89
CA LEU A 597 -34.97 6.84 1.72
C LEU A 597 -34.77 7.19 3.20
N ALA A 598 -35.87 7.41 3.92
CA ALA A 598 -35.83 7.56 5.37
C ALA A 598 -35.78 6.17 6.03
N VAL A 599 -34.56 5.64 6.14
CA VAL A 599 -34.29 4.31 6.70
C VAL A 599 -34.52 4.25 8.21
N GLY A 600 -34.97 3.08 8.68
CA GLY A 600 -35.28 2.83 10.09
C GLY A 600 -34.06 2.50 10.94
N PHE A 601 -34.28 2.45 12.27
CA PHE A 601 -33.33 1.94 13.24
C PHE A 601 -33.69 0.52 13.65
N LEU A 602 -32.67 -0.30 13.87
CA LEU A 602 -32.74 -1.68 14.32
C LEU A 602 -32.04 -1.81 15.69
N PRO A 603 -32.43 -2.82 16.50
CA PRO A 603 -31.72 -3.15 17.72
C PRO A 603 -30.26 -3.50 17.44
N ASN A 604 -29.34 -2.96 18.24
CA ASN A 604 -27.93 -3.35 18.18
C ASN A 604 -27.74 -4.70 18.90
N ALA A 605 -27.26 -5.70 18.17
CA ALA A 605 -27.08 -7.05 18.72
C ALA A 605 -25.71 -7.26 19.41
N ALA A 606 -24.74 -6.38 19.19
CA ALA A 606 -23.39 -6.48 19.72
C ALA A 606 -23.30 -6.66 21.25
N PRO A 607 -24.14 -6.01 22.09
CA PRO A 607 -24.07 -6.18 23.53
C PRO A 607 -24.28 -7.61 24.01
N PHE A 608 -25.10 -8.42 23.31
CA PHE A 608 -25.37 -9.79 23.72
C PHE A 608 -24.16 -10.71 23.56
N ALA A 609 -23.20 -10.36 22.70
CA ALA A 609 -21.97 -11.13 22.54
C ALA A 609 -20.99 -10.95 23.72
N LEU A 610 -21.20 -9.92 24.55
CA LEU A 610 -20.36 -9.66 25.74
C LEU A 610 -20.74 -10.54 26.94
N TYR A 611 -21.89 -11.21 26.89
CA TYR A 611 -22.44 -12.01 27.98
C TYR A 611 -22.66 -13.46 27.51
N LYS A 612 -22.70 -14.42 28.44
CA LYS A 612 -23.05 -15.79 28.04
C LYS A 612 -24.51 -15.85 27.60
N SER A 613 -24.83 -16.82 26.76
CA SER A 613 -26.19 -17.01 26.25
C SER A 613 -27.21 -17.06 27.38
N GLY A 614 -28.19 -16.15 27.35
CA GLY A 614 -29.26 -16.04 28.34
C GLY A 614 -28.94 -15.21 29.59
N GLU A 615 -27.73 -14.70 29.76
CA GLU A 615 -27.38 -13.85 30.92
C GLU A 615 -27.95 -12.43 30.80
N LEU A 616 -28.06 -11.88 29.59
CA LEU A 616 -28.69 -10.58 29.33
C LEU A 616 -30.01 -10.79 28.57
N GLU A 617 -31.10 -10.31 29.13
CA GLU A 617 -32.44 -10.51 28.56
C GLU A 617 -32.72 -9.61 27.35
N ARG A 618 -33.45 -10.18 26.38
CA ARG A 618 -34.00 -9.48 25.21
C ARG A 618 -35.48 -9.19 25.42
N ASP A 619 -35.96 -8.09 24.86
CA ASP A 619 -37.39 -7.84 24.72
C ASP A 619 -37.96 -8.57 23.48
N ALA A 620 -39.28 -8.42 23.24
CA ALA A 620 -39.96 -9.05 22.10
C ALA A 620 -39.46 -8.55 20.73
N PHE A 621 -38.66 -7.48 20.70
CA PHE A 621 -38.16 -6.82 19.51
C PHE A 621 -36.62 -6.91 19.39
N ASN A 622 -35.97 -7.74 20.22
CA ASN A 622 -34.53 -7.93 20.31
C ASN A 622 -33.71 -6.75 20.85
N TYR A 623 -34.33 -5.75 21.46
CA TYR A 623 -33.60 -4.77 22.26
C TYR A 623 -33.19 -5.35 23.61
N VAL A 624 -32.25 -4.71 24.29
CA VAL A 624 -31.91 -5.09 25.67
C VAL A 624 -33.10 -4.76 26.56
N ARG A 625 -33.57 -5.76 27.31
CA ARG A 625 -34.79 -5.65 28.09
C ARG A 625 -34.55 -4.85 29.37
N GLU A 626 -35.45 -3.91 29.62
CA GLU A 626 -35.59 -3.28 30.93
C GLU A 626 -36.52 -4.10 31.81
N ILE A 627 -36.17 -4.25 33.09
CA ILE A 627 -37.02 -4.97 34.06
C ILE A 627 -38.37 -4.26 34.20
N ASN A 628 -38.33 -2.96 34.50
CA ASN A 628 -39.52 -2.15 34.67
C ASN A 628 -39.26 -0.69 34.27
N PRO A 629 -39.73 -0.23 33.09
CA PRO A 629 -39.45 1.11 32.60
C PRO A 629 -40.10 2.23 33.43
N ILE A 630 -41.04 1.92 34.32
CA ILE A 630 -41.76 2.90 35.14
C ILE A 630 -41.10 3.05 36.52
N ILE A 631 -40.76 1.93 37.16
CA ILE A 631 -40.24 1.91 38.54
C ILE A 631 -38.71 2.02 38.55
N GLU A 632 -38.03 1.31 37.65
CA GLU A 632 -36.57 1.20 37.58
C GLU A 632 -36.09 1.44 36.13
N PRO A 633 -36.33 2.64 35.57
CA PRO A 633 -35.97 2.94 34.18
C PRO A 633 -34.47 2.72 33.94
N GLY A 634 -34.15 2.03 32.85
CA GLY A 634 -32.78 1.65 32.49
C GLY A 634 -32.23 0.43 33.25
N ALA A 635 -32.91 -0.14 34.25
CA ALA A 635 -32.38 -1.30 34.96
C ALA A 635 -32.53 -2.60 34.14
N THR A 636 -31.46 -3.40 34.09
CA THR A 636 -31.45 -4.72 33.44
C THR A 636 -31.56 -5.86 34.46
N ASN A 637 -31.77 -7.08 33.97
CA ASN A 637 -31.72 -8.30 34.78
C ASN A 637 -30.32 -8.60 35.38
N VAL A 638 -29.28 -7.90 34.94
CA VAL A 638 -27.92 -8.01 35.48
C VAL A 638 -27.67 -6.91 36.49
N ALA A 639 -27.39 -7.29 37.75
CA ALA A 639 -27.14 -6.34 38.83
C ALA A 639 -25.95 -5.43 38.52
N GLY A 640 -26.13 -4.11 38.70
CA GLY A 640 -25.10 -3.12 38.43
C GLY A 640 -24.95 -2.73 36.95
N LEU A 641 -25.76 -3.28 36.04
CA LEU A 641 -25.81 -2.92 34.62
C LEU A 641 -27.09 -2.11 34.31
N TYR A 642 -26.89 -0.91 33.78
CA TYR A 642 -27.96 0.02 33.43
C TYR A 642 -27.88 0.45 31.96
N LEU A 643 -29.02 0.79 31.36
CA LEU A 643 -29.17 1.16 29.97
C LEU A 643 -29.34 2.67 29.84
N ALA A 644 -28.81 3.25 28.77
CA ALA A 644 -29.02 4.65 28.43
C ALA A 644 -29.25 4.82 26.92
N GLY A 645 -30.11 5.77 26.58
CA GLY A 645 -30.42 6.13 25.19
C GLY A 645 -31.22 5.05 24.45
N THR A 646 -30.76 4.69 23.25
CA THR A 646 -31.53 3.91 22.27
C THR A 646 -31.32 2.39 22.34
N VAL A 647 -30.48 1.91 23.26
CA VAL A 647 -30.15 0.49 23.42
C VAL A 647 -31.38 -0.39 23.76
N ASN A 648 -32.39 0.20 24.39
CA ASN A 648 -33.68 -0.41 24.74
C ASN A 648 -34.83 0.06 23.82
N GLY A 649 -34.54 0.66 22.67
CA GLY A 649 -35.55 1.10 21.70
C GLY A 649 -35.32 2.51 21.17
N ALA A 650 -35.84 2.79 19.97
CA ALA A 650 -35.67 4.07 19.30
C ALA A 650 -36.28 5.25 20.08
N LYS A 651 -35.50 6.31 20.25
CA LYS A 651 -35.82 7.53 21.01
C LYS A 651 -35.32 8.75 20.25
N ASP A 652 -35.98 9.88 20.44
CA ASP A 652 -35.46 11.16 19.98
C ASP A 652 -34.45 11.73 20.99
N ILE A 653 -33.90 12.92 20.70
CA ILE A 653 -32.86 13.53 21.55
C ILE A 653 -33.39 13.80 22.97
N PRO A 654 -34.56 14.46 23.17
CA PRO A 654 -35.12 14.66 24.51
C PRO A 654 -35.33 13.36 25.29
N ASP A 655 -35.95 12.34 24.69
CA ASP A 655 -36.17 11.05 25.35
C ASP A 655 -34.85 10.35 25.70
N THR A 656 -33.83 10.48 24.85
CA THR A 656 -32.48 9.94 25.08
C THR A 656 -31.81 10.60 26.27
N VAL A 657 -31.88 11.94 26.37
CA VAL A 657 -31.33 12.70 27.50
C VAL A 657 -32.05 12.36 28.81
N LEU A 658 -33.39 12.27 28.77
CA LEU A 658 -34.19 11.87 29.93
C LEU A 658 -33.81 10.46 30.40
N HIS A 659 -33.69 9.51 29.47
CA HIS A 659 -33.31 8.14 29.78
C HIS A 659 -31.91 8.05 30.41
N ALA A 660 -30.94 8.81 29.89
CA ALA A 660 -29.60 8.89 30.47
C ALA A 660 -29.62 9.45 31.91
N GLY A 661 -30.45 10.46 32.19
CA GLY A 661 -30.65 10.99 33.54
C GLY A 661 -31.26 9.97 34.51
N ALA A 662 -32.22 9.17 34.04
CA ALA A 662 -32.78 8.05 34.78
C ALA A 662 -31.70 7.00 35.12
N ALA A 663 -30.91 6.58 34.12
CA ALA A 663 -29.82 5.62 34.31
C ALA A 663 -28.78 6.12 35.34
N ALA A 664 -28.36 7.38 35.24
CA ALA A 664 -27.43 8.00 36.19
C ALA A 664 -27.97 7.99 37.63
N SER A 665 -29.28 8.23 37.80
CA SER A 665 -29.94 8.20 39.10
C SER A 665 -29.96 6.78 39.68
N GLN A 666 -30.27 5.77 38.86
CA GLN A 666 -30.28 4.36 39.27
C GLN A 666 -28.88 3.86 39.65
N VAL A 667 -27.86 4.20 38.84
CA VAL A 667 -26.46 3.88 39.14
C VAL A 667 -26.05 4.50 40.47
N SER A 668 -26.38 5.77 40.71
CA SER A 668 -26.05 6.45 41.97
C SER A 668 -26.70 5.76 43.17
N ALA A 669 -27.99 5.40 43.06
CA ALA A 669 -28.71 4.67 44.11
C ALA A 669 -28.10 3.28 44.36
N PHE A 670 -27.69 2.57 43.31
CA PHE A 670 -27.05 1.26 43.41
C PHE A 670 -25.69 1.33 44.11
N LEU A 671 -24.85 2.29 43.73
CA LEU A 671 -23.53 2.49 44.33
C LEU A 671 -23.64 2.88 45.81
N GLU A 672 -24.60 3.73 46.18
CA GLU A 672 -24.84 4.07 47.59
C GLU A 672 -25.31 2.85 48.40
N ARG A 673 -26.17 2.00 47.84
CA ARG A 673 -26.56 0.73 48.50
C ARG A 673 -25.37 -0.20 48.69
N MET A 674 -24.47 -0.30 47.70
CA MET A 674 -23.25 -1.10 47.80
C MET A 674 -22.20 -0.53 48.78
N ARG A 675 -22.26 0.77 49.10
CA ARG A 675 -21.40 1.38 50.13
C ARG A 675 -21.93 1.17 51.54
N ALA A 676 -23.26 1.08 51.68
CA ALA A 676 -23.94 0.98 52.96
C ALA A 676 -24.07 -0.45 53.50
N GLY A 677 -24.00 -1.46 52.62
CA GLY A 677 -23.93 -2.89 52.97
C GLY A 677 -22.52 -3.42 52.84
#